data_AF-A0A2H3FUZ8-F1
#
_entry.id   AF-A0A2H3FUZ8-F1
#
_cell.length_a   1.000
_cell.length_b   1.000
_cell.length_c   1.000
_cell.angle_alpha   90.00
_cell.angle_beta   90.00
_cell.angle_gamma   90.00
#
_symmetry.space_group_name_H-M   'P 1'
#
loop_
_entity.id
_entity.type
_entity.pdbx_description
1 polymer ?
#
loop_
_entity_poly.entity_id
_entity_poly.type
_entity_poly.pdbx_seq_one_letter_code
_entity_poly.pdbx_strand_id
1 'polypeptide(L)'
;MDELFDVFEGNVEAPSASEDESRQNRKGDKTKKRKANAINGKHGDADKSEDVDMDNNTTEESKDEASSDDESSEESASQQDAKRRKKEEAVGPVITDTFQTAESREVAGAATFTEQDSSLVLSHNIQHQVALPPDLDYEYVPLSEHKAPEQPARTWNFKLDPFQSLSVASIEREESILVSAHTSAGKTVVAEYAVAQCLKRNQRVIYTSPIKALSNQKYRDFEAIFGDVGLMTGDVTINPTASCLVMTTEILRSMLYRGSEIMREVAWVVFDEIHYMRDKTRGVVWEETIIMLPDKVRYVFLSATIPNAFQFAEWIAKIHHQACHVVYTDFRPTPLQNYFFPAGGSGARLIVDEKSNFNEQNFNKVMQEVEEKKGADPNDPNARQKGKGKNKKTNKGGADNGSDIAKIIRMTIKKKFNPVIVFNFSKRECENMAMNISSLSFNDDSEKAMVRKVFHNAIESLSEQDRELPQIINLLPLLERGIGVHHSGLLPILKETIEILFQESLIKVLFATETFSIGLNMPAKTVVFTQVTKWDGVKRRPLTSSEYIQMAGRAGRRGLDARGIVIMMIDDKLEPDTAKEIVTGHQDRLNSAFYLGYNMILNLLRIEAISPEFMLERCFHQFQNAASVPSLEKELMSLQQERDSTSIADESTVKDYYQIRQQLSAYTRDMRTVIQHPNYSISYLQPGRLVQIYNPKDKNESIAGNGTDFGWGVIVNQTPRRAPKLNEPEYIPQEAHVIDVLLPISRSSADFHPGHPAEEMPPGIKPCNDDDDIKFAVVPCLLTCIKAISQIRLFLPKEGLKSDSDKDTLTKSLMEVKRRFPDGLPVLDPIENMEITDDSFKKLLRKIEVLESRLLANPLHLSPLLPSLWDQYHAKVKLTEKVKETKKSIAKAYSIAQMDELKSRKRVLRRLGFINDAEVVQLKARVACEVSSTEGHELLLSELLFDRFFNEQTPEMCAAVMSCFIFDEKVEAPALKEELQKPYREIQAKARIIAKVSQECKLDVNEEEYAQKLKWQLMETVYTWAQGRPFVEICKMTNVYEGSLIRLFRRLEELLRQMAQAAKVMGNEDLTKKFEESLSKIRRDIVAAQSLYL
;
A
#
# COMPACT_ATOMS: atom_id res chain seq x y z
N MET A 1 -33.28 44.15 -36.67
CA MET A 1 -33.30 43.04 -37.64
C MET A 1 -32.75 41.82 -36.93
N ASP A 2 -33.39 41.36 -35.84
CA ASP A 2 -34.72 40.73 -35.76
C ASP A 2 -34.69 39.28 -36.26
N GLU A 3 -35.29 38.37 -35.50
CA GLU A 3 -35.56 36.94 -35.81
C GLU A 3 -34.35 36.01 -36.05
N LEU A 4 -33.85 35.33 -35.00
CA LEU A 4 -33.55 33.87 -35.06
C LEU A 4 -33.29 33.11 -33.72
N PHE A 5 -33.98 33.42 -32.62
CA PHE A 5 -33.84 32.64 -31.36
C PHE A 5 -35.16 32.41 -30.62
N ASP A 6 -35.92 31.38 -31.03
CA ASP A 6 -36.80 30.59 -30.14
C ASP A 6 -37.37 29.34 -30.87
N VAL A 7 -36.60 28.25 -30.94
CA VAL A 7 -37.12 26.91 -31.30
C VAL A 7 -36.28 25.81 -30.63
N PHE A 8 -36.92 24.69 -30.25
CA PHE A 8 -36.34 23.40 -29.83
C PHE A 8 -35.81 23.24 -28.38
N GLU A 9 -36.67 23.51 -27.41
CA GLU A 9 -37.02 22.42 -26.47
C GLU A 9 -38.43 21.91 -26.83
N GLY A 10 -38.65 20.60 -26.85
CA GLY A 10 -39.88 20.02 -27.42
C GLY A 10 -40.00 18.51 -27.27
N ASN A 11 -40.58 18.10 -26.15
CA ASN A 11 -41.22 16.83 -25.75
C ASN A 11 -41.28 15.63 -26.72
N VAL A 12 -41.17 14.44 -26.12
CA VAL A 12 -41.94 13.24 -26.53
C VAL A 12 -42.93 12.92 -25.40
N GLU A 13 -44.18 12.61 -25.74
CA GLU A 13 -45.27 12.40 -24.78
C GLU A 13 -45.37 10.94 -24.29
N ALA A 14 -46.02 10.76 -23.14
CA ALA A 14 -46.61 9.48 -22.70
C ALA A 14 -48.02 9.74 -22.14
N PRO A 15 -49.03 8.90 -22.42
CA PRO A 15 -50.43 9.23 -22.14
C PRO A 15 -50.95 8.82 -20.76
N SER A 16 -51.82 9.68 -20.22
CA SER A 16 -52.96 9.40 -19.32
C SER A 16 -52.76 8.67 -17.98
N ALA A 17 -53.02 9.37 -16.86
CA ALA A 17 -54.15 9.05 -15.99
C ALA A 17 -54.59 10.26 -15.11
N SER A 18 -55.91 10.31 -14.86
CA SER A 18 -56.78 11.15 -14.02
C SER A 18 -56.28 11.75 -12.67
N GLU A 19 -56.86 12.92 -12.34
CA GLU A 19 -57.23 13.44 -10.99
C GLU A 19 -56.07 13.89 -10.05
N ASP A 20 -56.23 14.87 -9.13
CA ASP A 20 -57.44 15.53 -8.58
C ASP A 20 -57.25 17.06 -8.27
N GLU A 21 -58.24 17.71 -7.62
CA GLU A 21 -58.54 19.16 -7.66
C GLU A 21 -57.76 20.17 -6.75
N SER A 22 -57.59 21.38 -7.33
CA SER A 22 -57.66 22.72 -6.68
C SER A 22 -56.45 23.22 -5.83
N ARG A 23 -56.16 24.54 -5.69
CA ARG A 23 -56.99 25.76 -5.83
C ARG A 23 -56.34 26.93 -6.58
N GLN A 24 -57.21 27.74 -7.19
CA GLN A 24 -56.95 29.04 -7.83
C GLN A 24 -56.59 30.13 -6.77
N ASN A 25 -55.68 31.11 -6.96
CA ASN A 25 -55.31 32.01 -8.08
C ASN A 25 -56.01 33.40 -8.01
N ARG A 26 -55.21 34.48 -7.90
CA ARG A 26 -55.45 35.90 -8.31
C ARG A 26 -54.20 36.72 -7.88
N LYS A 27 -53.43 37.45 -8.72
CA LYS A 27 -53.74 38.44 -9.79
C LYS A 27 -54.72 39.51 -9.28
N GLY A 28 -54.44 40.81 -9.28
CA GLY A 28 -53.43 41.72 -9.86
C GLY A 28 -53.86 43.15 -9.44
N ASP A 29 -53.50 44.28 -10.04
CA ASP A 29 -52.61 44.60 -11.17
C ASP A 29 -52.20 46.10 -11.06
N LYS A 30 -51.30 46.58 -11.95
CA LYS A 30 -51.03 47.97 -12.41
C LYS A 30 -51.89 49.14 -11.82
N THR A 31 -51.41 50.37 -11.57
CA THR A 31 -50.48 51.20 -12.39
C THR A 31 -50.09 52.57 -11.76
N LYS A 32 -49.13 53.27 -12.42
CA LYS A 32 -49.00 54.77 -12.60
C LYS A 32 -48.35 55.66 -11.51
N LYS A 33 -47.04 55.89 -11.71
CA LYS A 33 -46.34 57.19 -11.93
C LYS A 33 -46.55 58.41 -11.00
N ARG A 34 -45.40 58.84 -10.45
CA ARG A 34 -44.78 60.20 -10.38
C ARG A 34 -44.99 61.13 -9.16
N LYS A 35 -43.84 61.33 -8.49
CA LYS A 35 -43.19 62.60 -8.06
C LYS A 35 -43.59 63.29 -6.74
N ALA A 36 -42.54 63.52 -5.93
CA ALA A 36 -42.19 64.76 -5.19
C ALA A 36 -42.98 65.14 -3.92
N ASN A 37 -42.39 65.82 -2.92
CA ASN A 37 -41.00 65.81 -2.41
C ASN A 37 -40.94 66.52 -1.04
N ALA A 38 -40.09 66.05 -0.10
CA ALA A 38 -39.81 66.69 1.22
C ALA A 38 -41.04 66.83 2.16
N ILE A 39 -40.97 67.14 3.47
CA ILE A 39 -40.10 68.03 4.27
C ILE A 39 -39.92 67.50 5.72
N ASN A 40 -38.72 67.71 6.29
CA ASN A 40 -38.26 67.87 7.72
C ASN A 40 -39.01 67.21 8.91
N GLY A 41 -38.34 66.89 10.04
CA GLY A 41 -36.97 67.22 10.48
C GLY A 41 -36.49 66.33 11.65
N LYS A 42 -35.22 66.43 12.10
CA LYS A 42 -34.73 67.29 13.23
C LYS A 42 -35.27 66.85 14.61
N HIS A 43 -34.51 66.82 15.71
CA HIS A 43 -33.10 67.13 16.08
C HIS A 43 -32.71 66.15 17.24
N GLY A 44 -31.53 66.13 17.86
CA GLY A 44 -30.40 67.07 17.92
C GLY A 44 -29.17 66.46 18.62
N ASP A 45 -28.39 67.29 19.34
CA ASP A 45 -26.97 67.06 19.68
C ASP A 45 -26.64 67.42 21.15
N ALA A 46 -25.42 67.07 21.62
CA ALA A 46 -24.81 67.37 22.93
C ALA A 46 -25.43 66.66 24.18
N ASP A 47 -24.78 66.56 25.35
CA ASP A 47 -23.55 67.24 25.84
C ASP A 47 -22.81 66.42 26.95
N LYS A 48 -21.48 66.63 27.10
CA LYS A 48 -20.58 66.62 28.32
C LYS A 48 -20.76 65.62 29.51
N SER A 49 -19.76 65.29 30.35
CA SER A 49 -18.30 65.60 30.46
C SER A 49 -17.61 64.65 31.49
N GLU A 50 -16.36 64.95 31.87
CA GLU A 50 -15.57 64.43 33.01
C GLU A 50 -14.88 63.04 32.79
N ASP A 51 -13.58 62.84 33.08
CA ASP A 51 -12.58 63.81 33.56
C ASP A 51 -11.10 63.35 33.34
N VAL A 52 -10.17 64.34 33.32
CA VAL A 52 -8.78 64.36 33.89
C VAL A 52 -7.81 63.17 33.60
N ASP A 53 -6.55 63.36 33.17
CA ASP A 53 -5.82 64.51 32.58
C ASP A 53 -4.41 64.05 32.09
N MET A 54 -3.68 64.95 31.42
CA MET A 54 -2.19 65.14 31.39
C MET A 54 -1.17 63.95 31.51
N ASP A 55 -0.02 63.92 30.83
CA ASP A 55 0.66 65.02 30.11
C ASP A 55 1.69 64.60 29.04
N ASN A 56 1.89 65.48 28.06
CA ASN A 56 3.17 66.02 27.52
C ASN A 56 4.43 65.15 27.27
N ASN A 57 5.24 65.40 26.22
CA ASN A 57 5.11 66.32 25.07
C ASN A 57 6.20 66.04 23.98
N THR A 58 6.14 66.80 22.88
CA THR A 58 7.27 67.30 22.04
C THR A 58 8.09 66.29 21.21
N THR A 59 8.51 66.57 19.96
CA THR A 59 8.42 67.79 19.11
C THR A 59 8.72 67.47 17.62
N GLU A 60 8.07 68.20 16.69
CA GLU A 60 8.62 68.87 15.46
C GLU A 60 9.58 68.14 14.48
N GLU A 61 9.78 68.51 13.21
CA GLU A 61 9.05 69.12 12.06
C GLU A 61 9.77 68.53 10.80
N SER A 62 9.45 68.69 9.50
CA SER A 62 8.51 69.50 8.71
C SER A 62 8.21 68.73 7.39
N LYS A 63 7.03 68.78 6.75
CA LYS A 63 6.43 69.79 5.82
C LYS A 63 6.57 69.50 4.32
N ASP A 64 5.54 69.96 3.59
CA ASP A 64 5.50 70.53 2.22
C ASP A 64 6.03 69.70 1.02
N GLU A 65 5.41 69.72 -0.17
CA GLU A 65 4.01 69.97 -0.58
C GLU A 65 3.82 69.52 -2.06
N ALA A 66 2.58 69.53 -2.57
CA ALA A 66 2.17 69.51 -4.00
C ALA A 66 2.48 68.26 -4.87
N SER A 67 1.70 67.91 -5.91
CA SER A 67 0.28 68.17 -6.25
C SER A 67 -0.13 67.38 -7.53
N SER A 68 -1.44 67.29 -7.77
CA SER A 68 -2.17 66.96 -9.02
C SER A 68 -2.13 65.54 -9.61
N ASP A 69 -3.26 64.84 -9.44
CA ASP A 69 -4.21 64.37 -10.48
C ASP A 69 -3.70 63.44 -11.63
N ASP A 70 -4.44 62.44 -12.12
CA ASP A 70 -5.91 62.37 -12.26
C ASP A 70 -6.48 60.93 -12.09
N GLU A 71 -7.81 60.79 -12.17
CA GLU A 71 -8.62 59.61 -11.76
C GLU A 71 -8.46 58.31 -12.60
N SER A 72 -8.50 57.14 -11.95
CA SER A 72 -9.70 56.26 -11.99
C SER A 72 -9.54 54.89 -11.28
N SER A 73 -10.64 54.44 -10.68
CA SER A 73 -10.81 53.31 -9.74
C SER A 73 -10.52 51.89 -10.25
N GLU A 74 -9.76 51.08 -9.48
CA GLU A 74 -9.97 49.62 -9.38
C GLU A 74 -9.41 48.97 -8.08
N GLU A 75 -9.80 49.44 -6.89
CA GLU A 75 -9.40 48.81 -5.61
C GLU A 75 -10.34 47.67 -5.17
N SER A 76 -9.86 46.42 -5.14
CA SER A 76 -10.35 45.36 -4.21
C SER A 76 -9.53 44.04 -4.21
N ALA A 77 -8.21 44.07 -4.44
CA ALA A 77 -7.39 42.84 -4.54
C ALA A 77 -6.13 42.76 -3.65
N SER A 78 -5.61 43.88 -3.12
CA SER A 78 -4.22 43.95 -2.61
C SER A 78 -4.03 43.68 -1.11
N GLN A 79 -5.07 43.80 -0.27
CA GLN A 79 -4.89 43.81 1.20
C GLN A 79 -4.78 42.42 1.88
N GLN A 80 -5.03 41.31 1.18
CA GLN A 80 -4.91 39.97 1.80
C GLN A 80 -3.48 39.39 1.78
N ASP A 81 -2.66 39.66 0.76
CA ASP A 81 -1.30 39.10 0.69
C ASP A 81 -0.31 39.76 1.67
N ALA A 82 -0.52 41.03 2.03
CA ALA A 82 0.33 41.73 3.00
C ALA A 82 0.32 41.06 4.40
N LYS A 83 -0.79 40.44 4.81
CA LYS A 83 -0.91 39.77 6.13
C LYS A 83 -0.31 38.35 6.18
N ARG A 84 0.26 37.83 5.09
CA ARG A 84 0.94 36.53 5.07
C ARG A 84 2.44 36.58 5.40
N ARG A 85 3.07 37.76 5.43
CA ARG A 85 4.52 37.93 5.69
C ARG A 85 4.87 38.36 7.11
N LYS A 86 4.40 37.59 8.11
CA LYS A 86 5.04 37.45 9.43
C LYS A 86 4.40 36.30 10.22
N LYS A 87 4.82 35.08 9.92
CA LYS A 87 4.93 34.00 10.89
C LYS A 87 6.42 33.68 10.98
N GLU A 88 6.95 33.50 12.18
CA GLU A 88 8.40 33.41 12.38
C GLU A 88 9.00 32.20 11.65
N GLU A 89 10.21 32.37 11.11
CA GLU A 89 10.99 31.28 10.56
C GLU A 89 11.48 30.41 11.72
N ALA A 90 10.64 29.47 12.15
CA ALA A 90 10.99 28.48 13.15
C ALA A 90 12.16 27.64 12.64
N VAL A 91 13.36 27.95 13.15
CA VAL A 91 14.62 27.35 12.74
C VAL A 91 14.52 25.83 12.86
N GLY A 92 14.89 25.11 11.80
CA GLY A 92 14.87 23.65 11.81
C GLY A 92 15.96 23.08 12.75
N PRO A 93 15.80 21.84 13.25
CA PRO A 93 16.87 21.15 13.96
C PRO A 93 18.14 21.11 13.09
N VAL A 94 19.30 21.38 13.70
CA VAL A 94 20.55 21.62 12.97
C VAL A 94 21.42 20.37 12.94
N ILE A 95 22.04 20.10 11.78
CA ILE A 95 23.08 19.07 11.63
C ILE A 95 24.41 19.64 12.17
N THR A 96 24.94 19.07 13.25
CA THR A 96 26.18 19.56 13.88
C THR A 96 27.35 18.58 13.83
N ASP A 97 27.09 17.27 13.93
CA ASP A 97 28.07 16.21 13.69
C ASP A 97 27.58 15.29 12.56
N THR A 98 28.51 14.91 11.70
CA THR A 98 28.30 13.95 10.60
C THR A 98 29.66 13.45 10.12
N PHE A 99 29.90 12.15 10.28
CA PHE A 99 31.09 11.50 9.74
C PHE A 99 30.76 10.14 9.13
N GLN A 100 31.66 9.68 8.24
CA GLN A 100 31.59 8.37 7.62
C GLN A 100 32.87 7.60 7.90
N THR A 101 32.74 6.39 8.44
CA THR A 101 33.86 5.45 8.58
C THR A 101 33.68 4.29 7.62
N ALA A 102 34.71 4.01 6.83
CA ALA A 102 34.76 2.88 5.92
C ALA A 102 35.57 1.74 6.56
N GLU A 103 34.99 0.55 6.67
CA GLU A 103 35.65 -0.64 7.23
C GLU A 103 35.56 -1.83 6.26
N SER A 104 36.67 -2.56 6.13
CA SER A 104 36.82 -3.70 5.21
C SER A 104 36.89 -5.02 5.97
N ARG A 105 36.04 -5.99 5.60
CA ARG A 105 35.99 -7.33 6.19
C ARG A 105 36.20 -8.42 5.14
N GLU A 106 37.11 -9.36 5.40
CA GLU A 106 37.24 -10.57 4.58
C GLU A 106 36.13 -11.59 4.88
N VAL A 107 35.57 -12.15 3.81
CA VAL A 107 34.64 -13.29 3.82
C VAL A 107 35.32 -14.46 3.10
N ALA A 108 35.23 -15.66 3.67
CA ALA A 108 35.85 -16.85 3.10
C ALA A 108 35.15 -17.31 1.80
N GLY A 109 35.96 -17.76 0.83
CA GLY A 109 35.46 -18.46 -0.35
C GLY A 109 34.73 -19.76 0.03
N ALA A 110 33.74 -20.17 -0.77
CA ALA A 110 32.90 -21.33 -0.49
C ALA A 110 32.32 -21.95 -1.76
N ALA A 111 31.77 -23.16 -1.64
CA ALA A 111 31.03 -23.81 -2.72
C ALA A 111 29.65 -23.15 -2.97
N THR A 112 29.23 -23.06 -4.22
CA THR A 112 27.94 -22.50 -4.65
C THR A 112 27.32 -23.29 -5.81
N PHE A 113 26.37 -22.71 -6.54
CA PHE A 113 26.01 -23.17 -7.88
C PHE A 113 27.14 -22.89 -8.90
N THR A 114 27.93 -21.83 -8.67
CA THR A 114 29.24 -21.57 -9.27
C THR A 114 30.36 -21.92 -8.28
N GLU A 115 31.58 -22.15 -8.78
CA GLU A 115 32.80 -22.32 -7.95
C GLU A 115 33.60 -21.01 -7.91
N GLN A 116 34.18 -20.68 -6.75
CA GLN A 116 34.92 -19.44 -6.47
C GLN A 116 35.95 -19.70 -5.36
N ASP A 117 37.24 -19.61 -5.69
CA ASP A 117 38.34 -19.99 -4.79
C ASP A 117 38.93 -18.83 -3.96
N SER A 118 38.57 -17.58 -4.25
CA SER A 118 39.13 -16.39 -3.57
C SER A 118 38.34 -15.95 -2.33
N SER A 119 39.03 -15.51 -1.28
CA SER A 119 38.42 -14.68 -0.24
C SER A 119 37.92 -13.36 -0.83
N LEU A 120 36.84 -12.82 -0.27
CA LEU A 120 36.15 -11.64 -0.77
C LEU A 120 36.14 -10.54 0.30
N VAL A 121 36.82 -9.43 0.01
CA VAL A 121 36.82 -8.23 0.86
C VAL A 121 35.54 -7.44 0.60
N LEU A 122 34.73 -7.25 1.64
CA LEU A 122 33.59 -6.34 1.66
C LEU A 122 33.97 -5.06 2.41
N SER A 123 34.08 -3.95 1.69
CA SER A 123 34.10 -2.60 2.27
C SER A 123 32.67 -2.12 2.52
N HIS A 124 32.41 -1.56 3.70
CA HIS A 124 31.12 -0.97 4.05
C HIS A 124 31.30 0.38 4.73
N ASN A 125 30.27 1.22 4.66
CA ASN A 125 30.27 2.53 5.31
C ASN A 125 29.33 2.52 6.52
N ILE A 126 29.77 3.18 7.59
CA ILE A 126 28.95 3.52 8.75
C ILE A 126 28.80 5.04 8.74
N GLN A 127 27.57 5.51 8.79
CA GLN A 127 27.22 6.92 8.82
C GLN A 127 26.70 7.26 10.21
N HIS A 128 27.36 8.22 10.88
CA HIS A 128 26.82 8.86 12.08
C HIS A 128 26.33 10.26 11.72
N GLN A 129 25.22 10.66 12.33
CA GLN A 129 24.69 12.02 12.31
C GLN A 129 24.02 12.33 13.66
N VAL A 130 23.81 13.61 13.97
CA VAL A 130 22.97 14.03 15.11
C VAL A 130 22.00 15.14 14.68
N ALA A 131 20.76 15.05 15.16
CA ALA A 131 19.77 16.12 15.10
C ALA A 131 19.68 16.79 16.48
N LEU A 132 19.92 18.10 16.53
CA LEU A 132 19.78 18.89 17.76
C LEU A 132 18.50 19.74 17.73
N PRO A 133 17.81 19.91 18.87
CA PRO A 133 16.71 20.87 18.98
C PRO A 133 17.22 22.31 18.77
N PRO A 134 16.47 23.18 18.08
CA PRO A 134 16.93 24.52 17.70
C PRO A 134 16.98 25.52 18.88
N ASP A 135 16.18 25.29 19.93
CA ASP A 135 15.96 26.25 21.03
C ASP A 135 16.77 25.94 22.30
N LEU A 136 17.75 25.03 22.23
CA LEU A 136 18.45 24.50 23.40
C LEU A 136 19.90 25.02 23.47
N ASP A 137 20.26 25.66 24.59
CA ASP A 137 21.64 26.03 24.95
C ASP A 137 22.49 24.77 25.28
N TYR A 138 22.61 23.85 24.32
CA TYR A 138 23.29 22.57 24.46
C TYR A 138 24.67 22.64 23.81
N GLU A 139 25.72 22.72 24.63
CA GLU A 139 27.11 22.62 24.17
C GLU A 139 27.40 21.18 23.70
N TYR A 140 27.06 20.90 22.45
CA TYR A 140 27.21 19.57 21.86
C TYR A 140 28.69 19.23 21.63
N VAL A 141 29.17 18.21 22.35
CA VAL A 141 30.51 17.64 22.16
C VAL A 141 30.44 16.53 21.10
N PRO A 142 31.25 16.56 20.02
CA PRO A 142 31.27 15.53 18.98
C PRO A 142 31.35 14.10 19.52
N LEU A 143 30.64 13.14 18.89
CA LEU A 143 30.63 11.75 19.40
C LEU A 143 32.01 11.09 19.27
N SER A 144 32.82 11.56 18.33
CA SER A 144 34.23 11.18 18.12
C SER A 144 35.15 11.51 19.32
N GLU A 145 34.79 12.47 20.17
CA GLU A 145 35.54 12.83 21.38
C GLU A 145 35.10 12.04 22.62
N HIS A 146 34.16 11.10 22.48
CA HIS A 146 33.67 10.28 23.59
C HIS A 146 34.77 9.42 24.21
N LYS A 147 34.78 9.38 25.55
CA LYS A 147 35.67 8.51 26.34
C LYS A 147 34.79 7.51 27.07
N ALA A 148 34.84 6.25 26.64
CA ALA A 148 34.14 5.17 27.31
C ALA A 148 34.55 5.08 28.79
N PRO A 149 33.61 4.83 29.72
CA PRO A 149 33.90 4.75 31.14
C PRO A 149 34.77 3.54 31.48
N GLU A 150 35.62 3.67 32.50
CA GLU A 150 36.52 2.59 32.98
C GLU A 150 35.79 1.28 33.29
N GLN A 151 34.52 1.37 33.69
CA GLN A 151 33.61 0.25 33.85
C GLN A 151 32.33 0.50 33.04
N PRO A 152 32.21 -0.05 31.82
CA PRO A 152 30.95 0.00 31.06
C PRO A 152 29.81 -0.68 31.82
N ALA A 153 28.58 -0.46 31.38
CA ALA A 153 27.39 -1.10 31.95
C ALA A 153 27.33 -2.61 31.66
N ARG A 154 27.92 -3.04 30.53
CA ARG A 154 27.94 -4.42 30.06
C ARG A 154 29.18 -4.68 29.22
N THR A 155 29.68 -5.92 29.23
CA THR A 155 30.76 -6.40 28.37
C THR A 155 30.34 -7.71 27.69
N TRP A 156 31.00 -8.04 26.58
CA TRP A 156 30.73 -9.26 25.81
C TRP A 156 32.04 -9.96 25.44
N ASN A 157 31.97 -11.27 25.16
CA ASN A 157 33.12 -12.09 24.74
C ASN A 157 33.56 -11.87 23.28
N PHE A 158 33.11 -10.79 22.64
CA PHE A 158 33.45 -10.39 21.29
C PHE A 158 33.66 -8.86 21.22
N LYS A 159 34.53 -8.41 20.32
CA LYS A 159 34.68 -6.97 20.03
C LYS A 159 33.38 -6.48 19.36
N LEU A 160 32.83 -5.37 19.85
CA LEU A 160 31.71 -4.68 19.20
C LEU A 160 32.08 -4.27 17.76
N ASP A 161 31.15 -4.44 16.82
CA ASP A 161 31.23 -3.85 15.48
C ASP A 161 31.18 -2.31 15.64
N PRO A 162 31.85 -1.47 14.81
CA PRO A 162 32.02 -0.05 15.14
C PRO A 162 30.70 0.74 15.29
N PHE A 163 29.67 0.37 14.52
CA PHE A 163 28.33 0.94 14.63
C PHE A 163 27.66 0.63 15.99
N GLN A 164 27.97 -0.51 16.60
CA GLN A 164 27.50 -0.87 17.94
C GLN A 164 28.20 -0.02 19.00
N SER A 165 29.53 0.18 18.88
CA SER A 165 30.26 1.04 19.83
C SER A 165 29.83 2.51 19.76
N LEU A 166 29.52 3.05 18.57
CA LEU A 166 28.97 4.41 18.44
C LEU A 166 27.56 4.50 19.04
N SER A 167 26.69 3.52 18.79
CA SER A 167 25.35 3.47 19.39
C SER A 167 25.40 3.36 20.92
N VAL A 168 26.37 2.63 21.47
CA VAL A 168 26.61 2.53 22.92
C VAL A 168 27.13 3.84 23.50
N ALA A 169 28.05 4.54 22.82
CA ALA A 169 28.58 5.83 23.26
C ALA A 169 27.48 6.90 23.44
N SER A 170 26.49 6.97 22.55
CA SER A 170 25.33 7.85 22.71
C SER A 170 24.51 7.53 23.98
N ILE A 171 24.34 6.24 24.30
CA ILE A 171 23.59 5.79 25.48
C ILE A 171 24.36 6.11 26.77
N GLU A 172 25.68 5.94 26.78
CA GLU A 172 26.55 6.32 27.90
C GLU A 172 26.47 7.82 28.24
N ARG A 173 26.26 8.66 27.22
CA ARG A 173 26.08 10.12 27.33
C ARG A 173 24.66 10.57 27.70
N GLU A 174 23.70 9.65 27.79
CA GLU A 174 22.28 9.96 28.02
C GLU A 174 21.60 10.73 26.88
N GLU A 175 22.05 10.50 25.64
CA GLU A 175 21.48 11.05 24.41
C GLU A 175 20.65 9.99 23.66
N SER A 176 19.53 10.38 23.04
CA SER A 176 18.66 9.42 22.33
C SER A 176 19.29 8.97 21.00
N ILE A 177 18.99 7.73 20.55
CA ILE A 177 19.67 7.09 19.41
C ILE A 177 18.71 6.29 18.53
N LEU A 178 18.80 6.51 17.21
CA LEU A 178 18.24 5.66 16.16
C LEU A 178 19.33 4.79 15.52
N VAL A 179 19.22 3.47 15.67
CA VAL A 179 20.09 2.48 15.02
C VAL A 179 19.38 1.90 13.80
N SER A 180 19.80 2.32 12.61
CA SER A 180 19.23 1.87 11.33
C SER A 180 20.18 0.90 10.64
N ALA A 181 19.93 -0.41 10.84
CA ALA A 181 20.79 -1.47 10.36
C ALA A 181 19.98 -2.74 10.03
N HIS A 182 20.53 -3.61 9.18
CA HIS A 182 19.93 -4.91 8.90
C HIS A 182 19.73 -5.75 10.17
N THR A 183 18.71 -6.62 10.20
CA THR A 183 18.41 -7.48 11.36
C THR A 183 19.59 -8.38 11.76
N SER A 184 20.33 -8.91 10.80
CA SER A 184 21.55 -9.71 11.01
C SER A 184 22.76 -8.91 11.53
N ALA A 185 22.70 -7.58 11.57
CA ALA A 185 23.80 -6.74 12.09
C ALA A 185 23.98 -6.88 13.61
N GLY A 186 22.96 -7.34 14.36
CA GLY A 186 23.05 -7.54 15.80
C GLY A 186 22.67 -6.30 16.62
N LYS A 187 21.56 -5.65 16.25
CA LYS A 187 21.02 -4.45 16.94
C LYS A 187 20.72 -4.67 18.42
N THR A 188 20.33 -5.88 18.83
CA THR A 188 19.96 -6.26 20.21
C THR A 188 21.02 -5.90 21.24
N VAL A 189 22.30 -5.96 20.87
CA VAL A 189 23.46 -5.58 21.70
C VAL A 189 23.34 -4.15 22.25
N VAL A 190 22.75 -3.23 21.48
CA VAL A 190 22.53 -1.83 21.88
C VAL A 190 21.41 -1.73 22.94
N ALA A 191 20.32 -2.49 22.77
CA ALA A 191 19.25 -2.55 23.77
C ALA A 191 19.69 -3.24 25.07
N GLU A 192 20.48 -4.31 24.98
CA GLU A 192 21.11 -4.95 26.14
C GLU A 192 21.97 -3.97 26.94
N TYR A 193 22.64 -3.02 26.28
CA TYR A 193 23.42 -1.98 26.96
C TYR A 193 22.53 -0.98 27.71
N ALA A 194 21.47 -0.48 27.07
CA ALA A 194 20.52 0.43 27.71
C ALA A 194 19.86 -0.19 28.94
N VAL A 195 19.43 -1.46 28.85
CA VAL A 195 18.89 -2.21 30.00
C VAL A 195 19.93 -2.34 31.11
N ALA A 196 21.16 -2.74 30.79
CA ALA A 196 22.23 -2.86 31.78
C ALA A 196 22.57 -1.51 32.45
N GLN A 197 22.56 -0.40 31.71
CA GLN A 197 22.85 0.94 32.23
C GLN A 197 21.76 1.43 33.18
N CYS A 198 20.48 1.17 32.88
CA CYS A 198 19.37 1.46 33.77
C CYS A 198 19.45 0.66 35.07
N LEU A 199 19.67 -0.66 34.98
CA LEU A 199 19.83 -1.53 36.15
C LEU A 199 21.03 -1.13 37.01
N LYS A 200 22.18 -0.80 36.39
CA LYS A 200 23.38 -0.27 37.09
C LYS A 200 23.15 1.07 37.80
N ARG A 201 22.07 1.78 37.48
CA ARG A 201 21.69 3.09 38.04
C ARG A 201 20.39 3.05 38.87
N ASN A 202 19.81 1.87 39.12
CA ASN A 202 18.50 1.70 39.77
C ASN A 202 17.36 2.50 39.09
N GLN A 203 17.38 2.58 37.76
CA GLN A 203 16.36 3.24 36.93
C GLN A 203 15.50 2.18 36.21
N ARG A 204 14.22 2.48 35.95
CA ARG A 204 13.36 1.57 35.18
C ARG A 204 13.52 1.78 33.68
N VAL A 205 13.37 0.69 32.94
CA VAL A 205 13.49 0.64 31.48
C VAL A 205 12.32 -0.15 30.88
N ILE A 206 11.78 0.34 29.77
CA ILE A 206 10.74 -0.37 29.01
C ILE A 206 11.33 -0.84 27.68
N TYR A 207 11.08 -2.10 27.32
CA TYR A 207 11.34 -2.63 25.98
C TYR A 207 10.00 -2.91 25.29
N THR A 208 9.74 -2.20 24.20
CA THR A 208 8.53 -2.40 23.37
C THR A 208 8.87 -3.20 22.12
N SER A 209 7.94 -4.07 21.70
CA SER A 209 8.06 -4.83 20.45
C SER A 209 6.75 -4.85 19.66
N PRO A 210 6.80 -5.01 18.32
CA PRO A 210 5.61 -5.03 17.46
C PRO A 210 4.68 -6.25 17.65
N ILE A 211 5.10 -7.36 18.28
CA ILE A 211 4.25 -8.56 18.37
C ILE A 211 4.38 -9.30 19.71
N LYS A 212 3.26 -9.81 20.24
CA LYS A 212 3.20 -10.57 21.51
C LYS A 212 4.27 -11.70 21.56
N ALA A 213 4.50 -12.41 20.46
CA ALA A 213 5.53 -13.48 20.39
C ALA A 213 6.98 -12.98 20.55
N LEU A 214 7.32 -11.80 20.02
CA LEU A 214 8.64 -11.18 20.18
C LEU A 214 8.82 -10.69 21.62
N SER A 215 7.78 -10.09 22.21
CA SER A 215 7.81 -9.70 23.63
C SER A 215 8.00 -10.94 24.54
N ASN A 216 7.39 -12.09 24.23
CA ASN A 216 7.64 -13.33 24.97
C ASN A 216 9.08 -13.84 24.77
N GLN A 217 9.60 -13.87 23.53
CA GLN A 217 11.00 -14.23 23.28
C GLN A 217 11.97 -13.30 24.04
N LYS A 218 11.74 -11.98 23.98
CA LYS A 218 12.62 -10.97 24.59
C LYS A 218 12.53 -10.94 26.11
N TYR A 219 11.37 -11.24 26.68
CA TYR A 219 11.24 -11.51 28.11
C TYR A 219 12.12 -12.69 28.53
N ARG A 220 12.03 -13.83 27.85
CA ARG A 220 12.87 -15.01 28.16
C ARG A 220 14.37 -14.75 27.93
N ASP A 221 14.74 -14.07 26.84
CA ASP A 221 16.11 -13.67 26.56
C ASP A 221 16.67 -12.79 27.68
N PHE A 222 15.93 -11.75 28.09
CA PHE A 222 16.39 -10.78 29.09
C PHE A 222 16.33 -11.33 30.52
N GLU A 223 15.31 -12.13 30.88
CA GLU A 223 15.21 -12.73 32.21
C GLU A 223 16.39 -13.67 32.47
N ALA A 224 16.79 -14.49 31.47
CA ALA A 224 17.98 -15.33 31.54
C ALA A 224 19.31 -14.55 31.59
N ILE A 225 19.29 -13.23 31.34
CA ILE A 225 20.47 -12.35 31.30
C ILE A 225 20.54 -11.40 32.51
N PHE A 226 19.40 -10.96 33.04
CA PHE A 226 19.28 -9.87 34.02
C PHE A 226 18.50 -10.25 35.29
N GLY A 227 17.55 -11.19 35.23
CA GLY A 227 16.77 -11.70 36.38
C GLY A 227 15.80 -10.72 37.08
N ASP A 228 15.80 -9.44 36.72
CA ASP A 228 14.81 -8.44 37.14
C ASP A 228 14.00 -7.95 35.93
N VAL A 229 13.25 -8.88 35.33
CA VAL A 229 12.44 -8.62 34.15
C VAL A 229 10.96 -8.95 34.40
N GLY A 230 10.09 -8.15 33.80
CA GLY A 230 8.63 -8.36 33.75
C GLY A 230 8.12 -8.36 32.32
N LEU A 231 6.92 -8.92 32.14
CA LEU A 231 6.22 -9.01 30.86
C LEU A 231 4.83 -8.40 31.00
N MET A 232 4.46 -7.48 30.11
CA MET A 232 3.11 -6.90 30.06
C MET A 232 2.56 -6.97 28.63
N THR A 233 1.63 -7.89 28.39
CA THR A 233 0.92 -8.06 27.11
C THR A 233 -0.59 -8.07 27.36
N GLY A 234 -1.40 -7.95 26.29
CA GLY A 234 -2.86 -8.12 26.39
C GLY A 234 -3.32 -9.52 26.82
N ASP A 235 -2.46 -10.55 26.68
CA ASP A 235 -2.76 -11.94 27.06
C ASP A 235 -2.34 -12.24 28.51
N VAL A 236 -1.15 -11.77 28.92
CA VAL A 236 -0.47 -12.14 30.18
C VAL A 236 0.30 -10.95 30.75
N THR A 237 0.27 -10.80 32.08
CA THR A 237 1.13 -9.90 32.87
C THR A 237 1.93 -10.69 33.91
N ILE A 238 3.25 -10.54 33.93
CA ILE A 238 4.20 -11.20 34.84
C ILE A 238 5.13 -10.11 35.41
N ASN A 239 5.40 -10.16 36.73
CA ASN A 239 6.31 -9.25 37.44
C ASN A 239 6.21 -7.76 37.00
N PRO A 240 5.04 -7.10 37.08
CA PRO A 240 4.88 -5.69 36.69
C PRO A 240 5.67 -4.70 37.59
N THR A 241 6.22 -5.20 38.69
CA THR A 241 7.14 -4.52 39.61
C THR A 241 8.59 -4.48 39.15
N ALA A 242 8.98 -5.25 38.13
CA ALA A 242 10.36 -5.37 37.67
C ALA A 242 11.00 -4.05 37.20
N SER A 243 12.32 -3.92 37.33
CA SER A 243 13.02 -2.74 36.80
C SER A 243 13.04 -2.71 35.27
N CYS A 244 13.13 -3.87 34.61
CA CYS A 244 13.00 -3.99 33.16
C CYS A 244 11.63 -4.55 32.76
N LEU A 245 10.81 -3.79 32.04
CA LEU A 245 9.49 -4.24 31.56
C LEU A 245 9.49 -4.47 30.04
N VAL A 246 9.31 -5.72 29.62
CA VAL A 246 9.06 -6.07 28.21
C VAL A 246 7.55 -6.00 27.94
N MET A 247 7.12 -5.29 26.90
CA MET A 247 5.70 -5.13 26.58
C MET A 247 5.44 -4.96 25.07
N THR A 248 4.17 -4.86 24.67
CA THR A 248 3.81 -4.40 23.31
C THR A 248 3.45 -2.91 23.32
N THR A 249 3.57 -2.25 22.17
CA THR A 249 3.34 -0.81 22.01
C THR A 249 1.92 -0.39 22.43
N GLU A 250 0.91 -1.24 22.21
CA GLU A 250 -0.48 -1.00 22.66
C GLU A 250 -0.63 -0.93 24.19
N ILE A 251 0.19 -1.69 24.93
CA ILE A 251 0.18 -1.66 26.40
C ILE A 251 0.81 -0.37 26.90
N LEU A 252 1.94 0.05 26.32
CA LEU A 252 2.57 1.34 26.67
C LEU A 252 1.62 2.51 26.37
N ARG A 253 0.98 2.54 25.19
CA ARG A 253 -0.07 3.50 24.83
C ARG A 253 -1.20 3.55 25.87
N SER A 254 -1.67 2.38 26.30
CA SER A 254 -2.75 2.26 27.28
C SER A 254 -2.33 2.68 28.69
N MET A 255 -1.05 2.53 29.05
CA MET A 255 -0.47 3.03 30.30
C MET A 255 -0.34 4.55 30.30
N LEU A 256 0.04 5.15 29.16
CA LEU A 256 0.11 6.60 28.96
C LEU A 256 -1.28 7.23 29.08
N TYR A 257 -2.28 6.74 28.34
CA TYR A 257 -3.67 7.24 28.43
C TYR A 257 -4.32 7.07 29.81
N ARG A 258 -3.84 6.14 30.64
CA ARG A 258 -4.29 5.94 32.02
C ARG A 258 -3.43 6.67 33.06
N GLY A 259 -2.39 7.40 32.66
CA GLY A 259 -1.51 8.14 33.56
C GLY A 259 -0.74 7.26 34.55
N SER A 260 -0.31 6.07 34.12
CA SER A 260 0.32 5.07 35.00
C SER A 260 1.57 5.61 35.71
N GLU A 261 1.64 5.47 37.04
CA GLU A 261 2.74 5.99 37.85
C GLU A 261 4.11 5.40 37.49
N ILE A 262 4.15 4.20 36.89
CA ILE A 262 5.36 3.57 36.35
C ILE A 262 6.10 4.53 35.40
N MET A 263 5.38 5.33 34.61
CA MET A 263 5.99 6.29 33.67
C MET A 263 6.75 7.44 34.35
N ARG A 264 6.62 7.61 35.68
CA ARG A 264 7.46 8.54 36.46
C ARG A 264 8.86 7.99 36.72
N GLU A 265 9.02 6.66 36.76
CA GLU A 265 10.26 5.96 37.14
C GLU A 265 11.11 5.54 35.94
N VAL A 266 10.51 5.50 34.76
CA VAL A 266 11.18 5.14 33.50
C VAL A 266 12.17 6.23 33.08
N ALA A 267 13.43 5.84 32.87
CA ALA A 267 14.46 6.68 32.28
C ALA A 267 14.62 6.42 30.77
N TRP A 268 14.46 5.18 30.33
CA TRP A 268 14.67 4.76 28.95
C TRP A 268 13.52 3.92 28.38
N VAL A 269 13.18 4.15 27.12
CA VAL A 269 12.28 3.29 26.32
C VAL A 269 13.01 2.80 25.07
N VAL A 270 13.09 1.48 24.92
CA VAL A 270 13.57 0.81 23.71
C VAL A 270 12.36 0.52 22.80
N PHE A 271 12.48 0.93 21.55
CA PHE A 271 11.51 0.70 20.49
C PHE A 271 12.10 -0.26 19.46
N ASP A 272 11.82 -1.56 19.59
CA ASP A 272 12.33 -2.57 18.65
C ASP A 272 11.55 -2.60 17.35
N GLU A 273 12.26 -2.78 16.24
CA GLU A 273 11.75 -2.75 14.86
C GLU A 273 10.82 -1.55 14.54
N ILE A 274 11.18 -0.32 14.97
CA ILE A 274 10.40 0.95 14.84
C ILE A 274 9.83 1.24 13.44
N HIS A 275 10.41 0.67 12.38
CA HIS A 275 9.89 0.77 11.01
C HIS A 275 8.49 0.18 10.82
N TYR A 276 7.94 -0.56 11.80
CA TYR A 276 6.52 -0.92 11.88
C TYR A 276 5.57 0.28 11.99
N MET A 277 6.07 1.49 12.26
CA MET A 277 5.31 2.75 12.17
C MET A 277 4.72 3.02 10.75
N ARG A 278 5.19 2.31 9.71
CA ARG A 278 4.63 2.34 8.34
C ARG A 278 3.32 1.56 8.18
N ASP A 279 2.96 0.72 9.15
CA ASP A 279 1.80 -0.16 9.07
C ASP A 279 0.50 0.66 9.04
N LYS A 280 -0.40 0.37 8.09
CA LYS A 280 -1.58 1.20 7.82
C LYS A 280 -2.65 1.19 8.90
N THR A 281 -2.63 0.24 9.85
CA THR A 281 -3.53 0.26 11.01
C THR A 281 -2.74 0.41 12.31
N ARG A 282 -1.65 -0.33 12.48
CA ARG A 282 -0.88 -0.30 13.75
C ARG A 282 0.19 0.79 13.79
N GLY A 283 0.52 1.45 12.69
CA GLY A 283 1.55 2.50 12.65
C GLY A 283 1.22 3.70 13.54
N VAL A 284 -0.05 4.09 13.59
CA VAL A 284 -0.55 5.18 14.46
C VAL A 284 -0.26 4.94 15.95
N VAL A 285 -0.27 3.68 16.40
CA VAL A 285 0.01 3.28 17.79
C VAL A 285 1.43 3.70 18.19
N TRP A 286 2.39 3.63 17.27
CA TRP A 286 3.79 4.02 17.53
C TRP A 286 3.94 5.53 17.64
N GLU A 287 3.42 6.30 16.68
CA GLU A 287 3.50 7.76 16.71
C GLU A 287 2.82 8.33 17.97
N GLU A 288 1.61 7.88 18.27
CA GLU A 288 0.83 8.32 19.42
C GLU A 288 1.53 7.98 20.76
N THR A 289 2.16 6.80 20.85
CA THR A 289 2.93 6.39 22.04
C THR A 289 4.20 7.23 22.23
N ILE A 290 4.86 7.63 21.13
CA ILE A 290 6.04 8.49 21.17
C ILE A 290 5.64 9.91 21.58
N ILE A 291 4.63 10.51 20.94
CA ILE A 291 4.22 11.91 21.19
C ILE A 291 3.68 12.11 22.62
N MET A 292 3.14 11.06 23.27
CA MET A 292 2.71 11.10 24.67
C MET A 292 3.83 10.81 25.69
N LEU A 293 5.04 10.48 25.23
CA LEU A 293 6.14 10.06 26.10
C LEU A 293 6.81 11.30 26.73
N PRO A 294 7.11 11.34 28.05
CA PRO A 294 7.67 12.53 28.67
C PRO A 294 9.08 12.87 28.15
N ASP A 295 9.36 14.14 27.90
CA ASP A 295 10.63 14.64 27.29
C ASP A 295 11.90 14.34 28.10
N LYS A 296 11.74 14.04 29.39
CA LYS A 296 12.81 13.57 30.28
C LYS A 296 13.28 12.14 29.98
N VAL A 297 12.52 11.37 29.20
CA VAL A 297 12.83 9.99 28.83
C VAL A 297 13.79 9.99 27.65
N ARG A 298 14.67 8.98 27.60
CA ARG A 298 15.58 8.72 26.47
C ARG A 298 15.15 7.50 25.68
N TYR A 299 15.49 7.47 24.40
CA TYR A 299 14.96 6.51 23.44
C TYR A 299 16.07 5.75 22.73
N VAL A 300 15.89 4.43 22.60
CA VAL A 300 16.68 3.58 21.71
C VAL A 300 15.76 3.02 20.64
N PHE A 301 15.79 3.61 19.46
CA PHE A 301 15.00 3.14 18.31
C PHE A 301 15.83 2.15 17.50
N LEU A 302 15.41 0.87 17.45
CA LEU A 302 16.06 -0.14 16.61
C LEU A 302 15.25 -0.30 15.32
N SER A 303 15.86 -0.03 14.17
CA SER A 303 15.18 -0.05 12.88
C SER A 303 15.86 -0.97 11.88
N ALA A 304 15.15 -1.37 10.82
CA ALA A 304 15.81 -1.79 9.59
C ALA A 304 16.62 -0.61 9.01
N THR A 305 17.39 -0.87 7.95
CA THR A 305 17.93 0.19 7.10
C THR A 305 16.79 1.00 6.48
N ILE A 306 16.74 2.32 6.74
CA ILE A 306 15.72 3.24 6.22
C ILE A 306 16.40 4.50 5.64
N PRO A 307 16.00 4.99 4.46
CA PRO A 307 16.75 6.05 3.76
C PRO A 307 16.58 7.44 4.37
N ASN A 308 15.50 7.68 5.13
CA ASN A 308 15.21 8.95 5.81
C ASN A 308 15.32 8.81 7.33
N ALA A 309 16.33 8.08 7.82
CA ALA A 309 16.63 7.94 9.24
C ALA A 309 16.83 9.31 9.93
N PHE A 310 17.53 10.25 9.28
CA PHE A 310 17.72 11.60 9.80
C PHE A 310 16.40 12.35 10.02
N GLN A 311 15.47 12.27 9.05
CA GLN A 311 14.14 12.89 9.15
C GLN A 311 13.34 12.43 10.39
N PHE A 312 13.56 11.19 10.84
CA PHE A 312 12.97 10.69 12.08
C PHE A 312 13.66 11.27 13.32
N ALA A 313 14.98 11.39 13.33
CA ALA A 313 15.72 12.02 14.42
C ALA A 313 15.40 13.52 14.56
N GLU A 314 15.26 14.26 13.45
CA GLU A 314 14.79 15.66 13.43
C GLU A 314 13.40 15.80 14.06
N TRP A 315 12.49 14.87 13.79
CA TRP A 315 11.17 14.84 14.39
C TRP A 315 11.22 14.63 15.90
N ILE A 316 11.95 13.60 16.37
CA ILE A 316 12.15 13.31 17.81
C ILE A 316 12.78 14.51 18.53
N ALA A 317 13.84 15.09 17.95
CA ALA A 317 14.52 16.24 18.53
C ALA A 317 13.60 17.47 18.65
N LYS A 318 12.72 17.68 17.66
CA LYS A 318 11.74 18.76 17.68
C LYS A 318 10.60 18.56 18.68
N ILE A 319 10.06 17.35 18.83
CA ILE A 319 8.89 17.13 19.70
C ILE A 319 9.25 16.91 21.18
N HIS A 320 10.46 16.41 21.48
CA HIS A 320 10.93 16.11 22.84
C HIS A 320 12.13 16.96 23.29
N HIS A 321 12.47 18.02 22.54
CA HIS A 321 13.47 19.03 22.89
C HIS A 321 14.82 18.46 23.37
N GLN A 322 15.31 17.39 22.72
CA GLN A 322 16.52 16.65 23.13
C GLN A 322 17.36 16.19 21.92
N ALA A 323 18.67 16.01 22.11
CA ALA A 323 19.55 15.48 21.07
C ALA A 323 19.15 14.05 20.66
N CYS A 324 19.11 13.81 19.34
CA CYS A 324 18.81 12.49 18.77
C CYS A 324 19.84 12.12 17.70
N HIS A 325 20.66 11.11 18.01
CA HIS A 325 21.67 10.55 17.10
C HIS A 325 21.05 9.60 16.09
N VAL A 326 21.72 9.45 14.95
CA VAL A 326 21.48 8.39 13.96
C VAL A 326 22.78 7.65 13.73
N VAL A 327 22.74 6.32 13.84
CA VAL A 327 23.78 5.42 13.34
C VAL A 327 23.16 4.55 12.25
N TYR A 328 23.56 4.79 11.01
CA TYR A 328 23.11 4.05 9.83
C TYR A 328 24.24 3.18 9.27
N THR A 329 23.94 1.94 8.90
CA THR A 329 24.81 1.14 8.04
C THR A 329 24.03 0.15 7.18
N ASP A 330 24.42 0.07 5.91
CA ASP A 330 23.94 -0.90 4.92
C ASP A 330 24.61 -2.28 5.08
N PHE A 331 25.57 -2.41 5.99
CA PHE A 331 26.38 -3.63 6.12
C PHE A 331 25.58 -4.87 6.48
N ARG A 332 25.86 -5.95 5.75
CA ARG A 332 25.36 -7.29 6.02
C ARG A 332 26.52 -8.23 6.39
N PRO A 333 26.58 -8.76 7.63
CA PRO A 333 27.63 -9.69 8.05
C PRO A 333 27.75 -11.00 7.25
N THR A 334 26.72 -11.34 6.46
CA THR A 334 26.70 -12.46 5.51
C THR A 334 26.07 -12.00 4.18
N PRO A 335 26.85 -11.78 3.11
CA PRO A 335 26.32 -11.28 1.84
C PRO A 335 25.27 -12.22 1.24
N LEU A 336 24.43 -11.71 0.33
CA LEU A 336 23.40 -12.48 -0.35
C LEU A 336 23.78 -12.74 -1.81
N GLN A 337 23.34 -13.87 -2.35
CA GLN A 337 23.30 -14.15 -3.79
C GLN A 337 21.86 -14.43 -4.23
N ASN A 338 21.40 -13.80 -5.31
CA ASN A 338 20.08 -14.04 -5.88
C ASN A 338 20.13 -14.94 -7.10
N TYR A 339 19.38 -16.04 -7.04
CA TYR A 339 19.20 -16.98 -8.14
C TYR A 339 17.74 -16.99 -8.58
N PHE A 340 17.47 -16.92 -9.89
CA PHE A 340 16.13 -17.15 -10.42
C PHE A 340 16.01 -18.58 -10.96
N PHE A 341 14.90 -19.25 -10.64
CA PHE A 341 14.55 -20.58 -11.13
C PHE A 341 13.32 -20.45 -12.06
N PRO A 342 13.46 -20.64 -13.38
CA PRO A 342 12.32 -20.62 -14.28
C PRO A 342 11.37 -21.79 -14.01
N ALA A 343 10.06 -21.61 -14.13
CA ALA A 343 9.09 -22.71 -14.04
C ALA A 343 9.37 -23.79 -15.12
N GLY A 344 9.27 -25.07 -14.74
CA GLY A 344 9.78 -26.18 -15.56
C GLY A 344 11.31 -26.21 -15.73
N GLY A 345 12.04 -25.41 -14.94
CA GLY A 345 13.50 -25.29 -14.94
C GLY A 345 14.23 -26.60 -14.62
N SER A 346 15.47 -26.69 -15.10
CA SER A 346 16.42 -27.73 -14.70
C SER A 346 17.46 -27.24 -13.69
N GLY A 347 17.58 -25.92 -13.49
CA GLY A 347 18.49 -25.30 -12.53
C GLY A 347 18.21 -23.81 -12.35
N ALA A 348 18.77 -23.21 -11.30
CA ALA A 348 18.66 -21.77 -11.04
C ALA A 348 19.88 -21.01 -11.60
N ARG A 349 19.69 -19.76 -12.05
CA ARG A 349 20.73 -18.90 -12.63
C ARG A 349 21.00 -17.68 -11.73
N LEU A 350 22.27 -17.33 -11.50
CA LEU A 350 22.66 -16.16 -10.70
C LEU A 350 22.24 -14.86 -11.40
N ILE A 351 21.41 -14.06 -10.75
CA ILE A 351 20.92 -12.76 -11.21
C ILE A 351 21.59 -11.61 -10.46
N VAL A 352 21.88 -11.74 -9.17
CA VAL A 352 22.61 -10.72 -8.39
C VAL A 352 23.72 -11.38 -7.56
N ASP A 353 24.94 -10.84 -7.67
CA ASP A 353 26.13 -11.31 -6.94
C ASP A 353 26.24 -10.73 -5.52
N GLU A 354 27.26 -11.16 -4.76
CA GLU A 354 27.57 -10.65 -3.40
C GLU A 354 27.88 -9.14 -3.32
N LYS A 355 28.01 -8.45 -4.46
CA LYS A 355 28.28 -7.01 -4.58
C LYS A 355 27.08 -6.22 -5.12
N SER A 356 25.90 -6.84 -5.16
CA SER A 356 24.65 -6.26 -5.68
C SER A 356 24.63 -5.97 -7.20
N ASN A 357 25.54 -6.55 -7.99
CA ASN A 357 25.55 -6.36 -9.45
C ASN A 357 24.48 -7.23 -10.13
N PHE A 358 23.58 -6.60 -10.90
CA PHE A 358 22.52 -7.29 -11.64
C PHE A 358 23.01 -7.84 -13.00
N ASN A 359 22.80 -9.13 -13.27
CA ASN A 359 23.25 -9.84 -14.47
C ASN A 359 22.12 -9.97 -15.51
N GLU A 360 22.00 -8.96 -16.36
CA GLU A 360 20.97 -8.89 -17.42
C GLU A 360 21.05 -10.06 -18.42
N GLN A 361 22.26 -10.57 -18.70
CA GLN A 361 22.43 -11.72 -19.61
C GLN A 361 21.85 -13.02 -19.03
N ASN A 362 21.94 -13.23 -17.72
CA ASN A 362 21.33 -14.39 -17.07
C ASN A 362 19.82 -14.18 -16.89
N PHE A 363 19.38 -12.96 -16.57
CA PHE A 363 17.96 -12.60 -16.50
C PHE A 363 17.23 -12.90 -17.81
N ASN A 364 17.75 -12.41 -18.95
CA ASN A 364 17.15 -12.65 -20.27
C ASN A 364 17.07 -14.15 -20.63
N LYS A 365 18.06 -14.96 -20.22
CA LYS A 365 18.04 -16.42 -20.40
C LYS A 365 16.97 -17.10 -19.52
N VAL A 366 16.73 -16.61 -18.31
CA VAL A 366 15.61 -17.11 -17.46
C VAL A 366 14.27 -16.81 -18.13
N MET A 367 14.07 -15.57 -18.61
CA MET A 367 12.80 -15.18 -19.24
C MET A 367 12.53 -15.98 -20.52
N GLN A 368 13.56 -16.23 -21.34
CA GLN A 368 13.48 -17.14 -22.49
C GLN A 368 13.09 -18.57 -22.06
N GLU A 369 13.71 -19.14 -21.01
CA GLU A 369 13.35 -20.48 -20.51
C GLU A 369 11.91 -20.56 -19.98
N VAL A 370 11.38 -19.51 -19.35
CA VAL A 370 9.98 -19.44 -18.93
C VAL A 370 9.06 -19.43 -20.16
N GLU A 371 9.34 -18.58 -21.14
CA GLU A 371 8.54 -18.41 -22.35
C GLU A 371 8.52 -19.67 -23.24
N GLU A 372 9.65 -20.38 -23.36
CA GLU A 372 9.71 -21.69 -24.05
C GLU A 372 8.88 -22.80 -23.37
N LYS A 373 8.76 -22.76 -22.03
CA LYS A 373 8.14 -23.82 -21.22
C LYS A 373 6.69 -23.54 -20.84
N LYS A 374 6.25 -22.29 -20.97
CA LYS A 374 4.85 -21.84 -20.90
C LYS A 374 4.08 -22.32 -22.15
N GLY A 375 3.94 -23.64 -22.25
CA GLY A 375 3.41 -24.33 -23.43
C GLY A 375 2.00 -23.87 -23.82
N ALA A 376 1.72 -23.94 -25.12
CA ALA A 376 0.46 -23.46 -25.70
C ALA A 376 -0.79 -23.99 -24.97
N ASP A 377 -1.77 -23.10 -24.83
CA ASP A 377 -3.09 -23.37 -24.24
C ASP A 377 -3.69 -24.65 -24.86
N PRO A 378 -4.17 -25.63 -24.04
CA PRO A 378 -4.86 -26.82 -24.53
C PRO A 378 -6.01 -26.56 -25.51
N ASN A 379 -6.59 -25.35 -25.49
CA ASN A 379 -7.67 -24.90 -26.38
C ASN A 379 -7.19 -24.03 -27.57
N ASP A 380 -5.89 -23.86 -27.80
CA ASP A 380 -5.37 -23.15 -28.99
C ASP A 380 -5.42 -24.04 -30.26
N PRO A 381 -6.19 -23.66 -31.30
CA PRO A 381 -6.23 -24.42 -32.56
C PRO A 381 -4.88 -24.41 -33.33
N ASN A 382 -3.99 -23.46 -33.06
CA ASN A 382 -2.66 -23.37 -33.69
C ASN A 382 -1.55 -24.08 -32.88
N ALA A 383 -1.86 -24.66 -31.72
CA ALA A 383 -0.87 -25.28 -30.84
C ALA A 383 -0.01 -26.33 -31.57
N ARG A 384 1.30 -26.14 -31.62
CA ARG A 384 2.27 -26.99 -32.35
C ARG A 384 2.17 -28.48 -31.94
N GLN A 385 1.41 -29.25 -32.71
CA GLN A 385 1.25 -30.70 -32.52
C GLN A 385 2.51 -31.45 -33.01
N LYS A 386 3.17 -32.20 -32.12
CA LYS A 386 4.41 -32.93 -32.42
C LYS A 386 4.13 -34.42 -32.67
N GLY A 387 4.38 -34.89 -33.89
CA GLY A 387 4.18 -36.29 -34.29
C GLY A 387 4.05 -36.49 -35.81
N LYS A 388 4.18 -37.74 -36.29
CA LYS A 388 3.89 -38.15 -37.68
C LYS A 388 2.61 -39.00 -37.72
N GLY A 389 1.82 -38.84 -38.79
CA GLY A 389 0.58 -39.62 -39.01
C GLY A 389 -0.59 -39.20 -38.10
N LYS A 390 -1.55 -40.12 -37.89
CA LYS A 390 -2.79 -39.86 -37.12
C LYS A 390 -2.56 -39.62 -35.61
N ASN A 391 -1.38 -39.91 -35.08
CA ASN A 391 -1.05 -39.72 -33.65
C ASN A 391 -0.43 -38.34 -33.38
N LYS A 392 -1.14 -37.26 -33.77
CA LYS A 392 -0.79 -35.90 -33.34
C LYS A 392 -1.40 -35.62 -31.96
N LYS A 393 -0.56 -35.20 -31.01
CA LYS A 393 -1.00 -34.65 -29.71
C LYS A 393 -0.63 -33.17 -29.63
N THR A 394 -1.48 -32.34 -29.02
CA THR A 394 -1.13 -30.97 -28.65
C THR A 394 -0.04 -30.99 -27.58
N ASN A 395 0.88 -30.03 -27.66
CA ASN A 395 1.98 -29.92 -26.70
C ASN A 395 1.51 -29.24 -25.41
N LYS A 396 0.74 -29.97 -24.59
CA LYS A 396 0.36 -29.51 -23.25
C LYS A 396 1.62 -29.11 -22.48
N GLY A 397 1.72 -27.85 -22.08
CA GLY A 397 2.71 -27.42 -21.09
C GLY A 397 2.53 -28.26 -19.83
N GLY A 398 3.62 -28.85 -19.32
CA GLY A 398 3.55 -29.87 -18.28
C GLY A 398 3.94 -31.27 -18.77
N ALA A 399 5.21 -31.46 -19.11
CA ALA A 399 5.84 -32.75 -18.86
C ALA A 399 6.00 -32.87 -17.33
N ASP A 400 5.18 -33.70 -16.69
CA ASP A 400 5.12 -33.84 -15.23
C ASP A 400 6.36 -34.58 -14.68
N ASN A 401 7.48 -33.86 -14.64
CA ASN A 401 8.72 -34.28 -14.00
C ASN A 401 8.69 -34.06 -12.48
N GLY A 402 7.50 -34.04 -11.88
CA GLY A 402 7.24 -33.68 -10.49
C GLY A 402 7.33 -32.17 -10.23
N SER A 403 6.72 -31.76 -9.11
CA SER A 403 6.65 -30.36 -8.66
C SER A 403 8.05 -29.72 -8.54
N ASP A 404 8.19 -28.49 -9.06
CA ASP A 404 9.49 -27.78 -9.12
C ASP A 404 10.08 -27.51 -7.72
N ILE A 405 9.24 -27.23 -6.71
CA ILE A 405 9.72 -27.07 -5.33
C ILE A 405 10.39 -28.34 -4.81
N ALA A 406 9.90 -29.53 -5.19
CA ALA A 406 10.53 -30.81 -4.86
C ALA A 406 11.86 -31.03 -5.61
N LYS A 407 12.11 -30.35 -6.73
CA LYS A 407 13.42 -30.33 -7.41
C LYS A 407 14.37 -29.38 -6.67
N ILE A 408 13.92 -28.17 -6.36
CA ILE A 408 14.68 -27.15 -5.62
C ILE A 408 15.13 -27.68 -4.26
N ILE A 409 14.23 -28.29 -3.47
CA ILE A 409 14.57 -28.86 -2.16
C ILE A 409 15.54 -30.04 -2.28
N ARG A 410 15.35 -30.96 -3.25
CA ARG A 410 16.32 -32.05 -3.47
C ARG A 410 17.69 -31.53 -3.93
N MET A 411 17.75 -30.38 -4.59
CA MET A 411 18.98 -29.70 -5.00
C MET A 411 19.68 -29.01 -3.82
N THR A 412 18.96 -28.24 -3.01
CA THR A 412 19.53 -27.52 -1.84
C THR A 412 20.04 -28.50 -0.77
N ILE A 413 19.30 -29.57 -0.46
CA ILE A 413 19.74 -30.61 0.47
C ILE A 413 21.03 -31.29 -0.04
N LYS A 414 21.09 -31.70 -1.31
CA LYS A 414 22.30 -32.30 -1.91
C LYS A 414 23.53 -31.38 -1.89
N LYS A 415 23.33 -30.07 -2.02
CA LYS A 415 24.40 -29.05 -1.95
C LYS A 415 24.73 -28.58 -0.52
N LYS A 416 24.11 -29.15 0.53
CA LYS A 416 24.24 -28.73 1.94
C LYS A 416 23.89 -27.25 2.16
N PHE A 417 22.80 -26.81 1.52
CA PHE A 417 22.25 -25.45 1.61
C PHE A 417 21.10 -25.32 2.64
N ASN A 418 20.93 -26.32 3.50
CA ASN A 418 20.01 -26.32 4.64
C ASN A 418 20.57 -25.57 5.88
N PRO A 419 19.71 -25.09 6.80
CA PRO A 419 18.25 -25.09 6.73
C PRO A 419 17.71 -24.14 5.65
N VAL A 420 16.54 -24.48 5.10
CA VAL A 420 15.87 -23.74 4.01
C VAL A 420 14.52 -23.22 4.49
N ILE A 421 14.25 -21.92 4.33
CA ILE A 421 12.90 -21.36 4.45
C ILE A 421 12.30 -21.24 3.04
N VAL A 422 11.03 -21.62 2.89
CA VAL A 422 10.25 -21.48 1.66
C VAL A 422 9.08 -20.55 1.93
N PHE A 423 9.11 -19.33 1.39
CA PHE A 423 8.05 -18.33 1.54
C PHE A 423 6.98 -18.45 0.45
N ASN A 424 5.73 -18.46 0.91
CA ASN A 424 4.51 -18.38 0.09
C ASN A 424 3.46 -17.51 0.82
N PHE A 425 2.56 -16.84 0.11
CA PHE A 425 1.59 -15.90 0.70
C PHE A 425 0.27 -16.53 1.15
N SER A 426 0.07 -17.84 0.91
CA SER A 426 -1.15 -18.60 1.21
C SER A 426 -0.89 -19.71 2.22
N LYS A 427 -1.67 -19.72 3.32
CA LYS A 427 -1.65 -20.76 4.38
C LYS A 427 -1.72 -22.17 3.75
N ARG A 428 -2.73 -22.37 2.90
CA ARG A 428 -3.05 -23.64 2.23
C ARG A 428 -1.98 -24.10 1.24
N GLU A 429 -1.29 -23.17 0.58
CA GLU A 429 -0.20 -23.53 -0.34
C GLU A 429 1.05 -24.00 0.41
N CYS A 430 1.36 -23.41 1.58
CA CYS A 430 2.46 -23.89 2.43
C CYS A 430 2.25 -25.37 2.82
N GLU A 431 1.04 -25.73 3.25
CA GLU A 431 0.66 -27.10 3.61
C GLU A 431 0.74 -28.04 2.40
N ASN A 432 0.16 -27.65 1.25
CA ASN A 432 0.23 -28.43 0.02
C ASN A 432 1.69 -28.68 -0.44
N MET A 433 2.58 -27.68 -0.33
CA MET A 433 3.98 -27.82 -0.72
C MET A 433 4.78 -28.72 0.24
N ALA A 434 4.47 -28.69 1.54
CA ALA A 434 5.02 -29.64 2.51
C ALA A 434 4.58 -31.09 2.19
N MET A 435 3.28 -31.29 1.89
CA MET A 435 2.75 -32.59 1.50
C MET A 435 3.39 -33.12 0.20
N ASN A 436 3.66 -32.25 -0.77
CA ASN A 436 4.37 -32.61 -2.01
C ASN A 436 5.80 -33.13 -1.81
N ILE A 437 6.44 -32.85 -0.67
CA ILE A 437 7.78 -33.37 -0.32
C ILE A 437 7.78 -34.36 0.86
N SER A 438 6.61 -34.73 1.40
CA SER A 438 6.44 -35.62 2.56
C SER A 438 7.00 -37.04 2.39
N SER A 439 7.30 -37.45 1.16
CA SER A 439 7.99 -38.72 0.84
C SER A 439 9.50 -38.68 1.09
N LEU A 440 10.07 -37.48 1.30
CA LEU A 440 11.48 -37.29 1.64
C LEU A 440 11.66 -37.28 3.17
N SER A 441 12.81 -37.75 3.63
CA SER A 441 13.22 -37.65 5.03
C SER A 441 14.62 -37.04 5.07
N PHE A 442 14.77 -35.97 5.85
CA PHE A 442 16.01 -35.20 5.98
C PHE A 442 16.67 -35.36 7.36
N ASN A 443 16.02 -36.09 8.26
CA ASN A 443 16.47 -36.37 9.62
C ASN A 443 16.91 -37.83 9.77
N ASP A 444 17.91 -38.07 10.59
CA ASP A 444 18.26 -39.43 11.03
C ASP A 444 17.32 -39.94 12.16
N ASP A 445 17.52 -41.17 12.61
CA ASP A 445 16.64 -41.79 13.61
C ASP A 445 16.85 -41.27 15.05
N SER A 446 18.01 -40.66 15.33
CA SER A 446 18.27 -39.95 16.60
C SER A 446 17.58 -38.58 16.59
N GLU A 447 17.66 -37.86 15.47
CA GLU A 447 16.94 -36.59 15.27
C GLU A 447 15.42 -36.80 15.31
N LYS A 448 14.89 -37.88 14.72
CA LYS A 448 13.47 -38.29 14.86
C LYS A 448 13.08 -38.51 16.32
N ALA A 449 13.89 -39.26 17.08
CA ALA A 449 13.63 -39.51 18.49
C ALA A 449 13.66 -38.21 19.32
N MET A 450 14.56 -37.28 19.00
CA MET A 450 14.62 -35.96 19.65
C MET A 450 13.40 -35.09 19.30
N VAL A 451 13.02 -35.00 18.02
CA VAL A 451 11.79 -34.31 17.57
C VAL A 451 10.56 -34.85 18.31
N ARG A 452 10.39 -36.18 18.33
CA ARG A 452 9.26 -36.84 19.00
C ARG A 452 9.23 -36.54 20.49
N LYS A 453 10.39 -36.54 21.17
CA LYS A 453 10.49 -36.19 22.59
C LYS A 453 10.11 -34.72 22.85
N VAL A 454 10.67 -33.77 22.09
CA VAL A 454 10.35 -32.34 22.24
C VAL A 454 8.87 -32.07 21.96
N PHE A 455 8.32 -32.71 20.92
CA PHE A 455 6.91 -32.59 20.56
C PHE A 455 5.97 -33.16 21.63
N HIS A 456 6.24 -34.35 22.18
CA HIS A 456 5.43 -34.88 23.28
C HIS A 456 5.52 -34.02 24.54
N ASN A 457 6.73 -33.61 24.95
CA ASN A 457 6.91 -32.71 26.10
C ASN A 457 6.12 -31.39 25.97
N ALA A 458 6.02 -30.82 24.76
CA ALA A 458 5.20 -29.64 24.51
C ALA A 458 3.70 -29.97 24.57
N ILE A 459 3.27 -31.03 23.89
CA ILE A 459 1.85 -31.41 23.73
C ILE A 459 1.27 -32.06 25.00
N GLU A 460 2.10 -32.48 25.96
CA GLU A 460 1.70 -32.91 27.31
C GLU A 460 0.95 -31.81 28.09
N SER A 461 1.12 -30.53 27.77
CA SER A 461 0.36 -29.45 28.40
C SER A 461 -1.11 -29.35 27.94
N LEU A 462 -1.50 -30.09 26.89
CA LEU A 462 -2.86 -30.12 26.35
C LEU A 462 -3.70 -31.27 26.94
N SER A 463 -5.03 -31.11 26.94
CA SER A 463 -5.97 -32.17 27.33
C SER A 463 -5.92 -33.35 26.35
N GLU A 464 -6.27 -34.56 26.79
CA GLU A 464 -6.24 -35.75 25.91
C GLU A 464 -7.09 -35.58 24.64
N GLN A 465 -8.25 -34.91 24.74
CA GLN A 465 -9.10 -34.60 23.59
C GLN A 465 -8.48 -33.59 22.62
N ASP A 466 -7.74 -32.60 23.14
CA ASP A 466 -7.04 -31.63 22.31
C ASP A 466 -5.84 -32.27 21.60
N ARG A 467 -5.15 -33.25 22.23
CA ARG A 467 -4.06 -34.02 21.60
C ARG A 467 -4.52 -34.81 20.37
N GLU A 468 -5.80 -35.16 20.29
CA GLU A 468 -6.41 -35.85 19.14
C GLU A 468 -6.78 -34.91 17.97
N LEU A 469 -6.48 -33.60 18.06
CA LEU A 469 -6.77 -32.65 16.97
C LEU A 469 -6.02 -33.04 15.68
N PRO A 470 -6.71 -33.09 14.51
CA PRO A 470 -6.10 -33.49 13.25
C PRO A 470 -4.82 -32.69 12.88
N GLN A 471 -4.77 -31.40 13.21
CA GLN A 471 -3.59 -30.56 12.98
C GLN A 471 -2.36 -31.02 13.78
N ILE A 472 -2.53 -31.58 14.98
CA ILE A 472 -1.44 -32.13 15.80
C ILE A 472 -0.99 -33.48 15.23
N ILE A 473 -1.93 -34.40 15.00
CA ILE A 473 -1.65 -35.76 14.51
C ILE A 473 -0.95 -35.74 13.14
N ASN A 474 -1.43 -34.93 12.21
CA ASN A 474 -0.90 -34.90 10.84
C ASN A 474 0.47 -34.20 10.74
N LEU A 475 0.81 -33.33 11.69
CA LEU A 475 2.04 -32.54 11.64
C LEU A 475 3.26 -33.30 12.18
N LEU A 476 3.12 -34.08 13.26
CA LEU A 476 4.24 -34.82 13.85
C LEU A 476 5.02 -35.69 12.82
N PRO A 477 4.37 -36.47 11.93
CA PRO A 477 5.08 -37.22 10.90
C PRO A 477 5.86 -36.36 9.87
N LEU A 478 5.50 -35.09 9.68
CA LEU A 478 6.28 -34.15 8.85
C LEU A 478 7.49 -33.63 9.62
N LEU A 479 7.31 -33.26 10.89
CA LEU A 479 8.38 -32.78 11.76
C LEU A 479 9.46 -33.86 11.96
N GLU A 480 9.08 -35.12 12.17
CA GLU A 480 10.01 -36.26 12.24
C GLU A 480 10.87 -36.40 10.96
N ARG A 481 10.35 -36.00 9.79
CA ARG A 481 11.09 -36.01 8.53
C ARG A 481 11.98 -34.77 8.33
N GLY A 482 11.99 -33.82 9.28
CA GLY A 482 12.69 -32.55 9.16
C GLY A 482 11.94 -31.49 8.33
N ILE A 483 10.63 -31.64 8.17
CA ILE A 483 9.76 -30.78 7.36
C ILE A 483 8.81 -30.01 8.28
N GLY A 484 8.99 -28.70 8.36
CA GLY A 484 8.14 -27.79 9.13
C GLY A 484 7.17 -27.00 8.25
N VAL A 485 6.08 -26.54 8.87
CA VAL A 485 5.10 -25.61 8.28
C VAL A 485 4.85 -24.49 9.28
N HIS A 486 4.71 -23.23 8.85
CA HIS A 486 4.48 -22.09 9.73
C HIS A 486 3.55 -21.05 9.10
N HIS A 487 2.36 -20.88 9.69
CA HIS A 487 1.43 -19.82 9.32
C HIS A 487 0.52 -19.42 10.49
N SER A 488 -0.17 -18.30 10.32
CA SER A 488 -1.13 -17.76 11.30
C SER A 488 -2.33 -18.67 11.62
N GLY A 489 -2.56 -19.73 10.82
CA GLY A 489 -3.61 -20.74 11.03
C GLY A 489 -3.20 -21.93 11.90
N LEU A 490 -1.91 -22.12 12.20
CA LEU A 490 -1.48 -23.17 13.12
C LEU A 490 -1.76 -22.77 14.57
N LEU A 491 -2.12 -23.75 15.40
CA LEU A 491 -2.28 -23.59 16.85
C LEU A 491 -1.02 -22.92 17.46
N PRO A 492 -1.16 -21.96 18.41
CA PRO A 492 -0.01 -21.24 18.96
C PRO A 492 1.11 -22.16 19.46
N ILE A 493 0.75 -23.17 20.26
CA ILE A 493 1.67 -24.19 20.79
C ILE A 493 2.39 -24.99 19.70
N LEU A 494 1.72 -25.31 18.58
CA LEU A 494 2.36 -25.97 17.45
C LEU A 494 3.36 -25.05 16.76
N LYS A 495 3.00 -23.77 16.53
CA LYS A 495 3.95 -22.80 15.98
C LYS A 495 5.19 -22.69 16.86
N GLU A 496 5.01 -22.50 18.16
CA GLU A 496 6.10 -22.32 19.12
C GLU A 496 6.99 -23.57 19.18
N THR A 497 6.39 -24.77 19.12
CA THR A 497 7.14 -26.04 18.97
C THR A 497 7.95 -26.07 17.67
N ILE A 498 7.37 -25.64 16.54
CA ILE A 498 8.05 -25.56 15.24
C ILE A 498 9.19 -24.54 15.25
N GLU A 499 9.00 -23.40 15.90
CA GLU A 499 10.00 -22.34 16.07
C GLU A 499 11.21 -22.86 16.89
N ILE A 500 10.94 -23.59 17.99
CA ILE A 500 11.97 -24.27 18.79
C ILE A 500 12.70 -25.34 17.96
N LEU A 501 11.97 -26.25 17.31
CA LEU A 501 12.56 -27.32 16.47
C LEU A 501 13.36 -26.77 15.27
N PHE A 502 13.07 -25.57 14.80
CA PHE A 502 13.87 -24.87 13.78
C PHE A 502 15.15 -24.26 14.36
N GLN A 503 15.09 -23.66 15.55
CA GLN A 503 16.28 -23.13 16.25
C GLN A 503 17.28 -24.26 16.61
N GLU A 504 16.78 -25.38 17.13
CA GLU A 504 17.55 -26.61 17.38
C GLU A 504 18.03 -27.32 16.09
N SER A 505 17.78 -26.74 14.91
CA SER A 505 18.18 -27.27 13.59
C SER A 505 17.63 -28.66 13.26
N LEU A 506 16.58 -29.12 13.97
CA LEU A 506 15.88 -30.39 13.73
C LEU A 506 14.92 -30.30 12.53
N ILE A 507 14.50 -29.09 12.14
CA ILE A 507 13.79 -28.83 10.88
C ILE A 507 14.79 -28.37 9.81
N LYS A 508 14.88 -29.11 8.71
CA LYS A 508 15.81 -28.83 7.60
C LYS A 508 15.16 -28.01 6.48
N VAL A 509 13.84 -28.11 6.34
CA VAL A 509 13.00 -27.38 5.37
C VAL A 509 11.76 -26.84 6.09
N LEU A 510 11.53 -25.53 6.05
CA LEU A 510 10.40 -24.86 6.67
C LEU A 510 9.58 -24.12 5.62
N PHE A 511 8.32 -24.52 5.40
CA PHE A 511 7.36 -23.76 4.59
C PHE A 511 6.70 -22.70 5.46
N ALA A 512 6.79 -21.43 5.10
CA ALA A 512 6.36 -20.32 5.95
C ALA A 512 5.57 -19.26 5.19
N THR A 513 4.55 -18.69 5.83
CA THR A 513 4.00 -17.41 5.38
C THR A 513 4.91 -16.25 5.77
N GLU A 514 4.77 -15.13 5.07
CA GLU A 514 5.47 -13.85 5.31
C GLU A 514 5.58 -13.46 6.79
N THR A 515 4.58 -13.80 7.61
CA THR A 515 4.58 -13.62 9.08
C THR A 515 5.78 -14.25 9.82
N PHE A 516 6.54 -15.17 9.23
CA PHE A 516 7.77 -15.72 9.81
C PHE A 516 9.01 -14.84 9.56
N SER A 517 8.98 -13.98 8.52
CA SER A 517 10.03 -12.97 8.32
C SER A 517 9.93 -11.83 9.34
N ILE A 518 8.81 -11.75 10.05
CA ILE A 518 8.44 -10.70 11.01
C ILE A 518 8.81 -11.14 12.44
N GLY A 519 9.63 -10.32 13.12
CA GLY A 519 9.66 -10.27 14.58
C GLY A 519 10.15 -11.49 15.36
N LEU A 520 10.86 -12.46 14.79
CA LEU A 520 11.58 -13.49 15.56
C LEU A 520 12.99 -13.69 14.98
N ASN A 521 13.99 -14.05 15.80
CA ASN A 521 15.38 -14.20 15.32
C ASN A 521 15.70 -15.62 14.82
N MET A 522 15.09 -16.04 13.71
CA MET A 522 15.34 -17.34 13.07
C MET A 522 15.92 -17.19 11.65
N PRO A 523 17.25 -17.06 11.51
CA PRO A 523 17.93 -17.07 10.22
C PRO A 523 18.15 -18.48 9.67
N ALA A 524 18.14 -18.61 8.35
CA ALA A 524 18.37 -19.84 7.59
C ALA A 524 19.59 -19.70 6.67
N LYS A 525 20.05 -20.81 6.07
CA LYS A 525 21.11 -20.75 5.07
C LYS A 525 20.58 -20.32 3.69
N THR A 526 19.37 -20.78 3.36
CA THR A 526 18.70 -20.49 2.09
C THR A 526 17.28 -19.99 2.32
N VAL A 527 16.85 -19.01 1.51
CA VAL A 527 15.47 -18.57 1.37
C VAL A 527 15.00 -18.87 -0.05
N VAL A 528 13.79 -19.43 -0.19
CA VAL A 528 13.13 -19.69 -1.48
C VAL A 528 11.81 -18.93 -1.54
N PHE A 529 11.59 -18.12 -2.57
CA PHE A 529 10.30 -17.50 -2.86
C PHE A 529 9.58 -18.34 -3.92
N THR A 530 8.36 -18.80 -3.64
CA THR A 530 7.60 -19.61 -4.61
C THR A 530 6.74 -18.76 -5.56
N GLN A 531 6.55 -17.49 -5.24
CA GLN A 531 5.78 -16.51 -6.01
C GLN A 531 6.50 -15.14 -5.92
N VAL A 532 6.55 -14.42 -7.03
CA VAL A 532 7.11 -13.05 -7.12
C VAL A 532 6.04 -11.95 -7.03
N THR A 533 4.77 -12.34 -6.91
CA THR A 533 3.61 -11.47 -6.85
C THR A 533 2.72 -11.84 -5.66
N LYS A 534 2.10 -10.83 -5.06
CA LYS A 534 1.30 -10.90 -3.83
C LYS A 534 -0.08 -10.27 -4.07
N TRP A 535 -1.12 -10.82 -3.46
CA TRP A 535 -2.45 -10.20 -3.43
C TRP A 535 -2.51 -9.20 -2.28
N ASP A 536 -2.79 -7.92 -2.57
CA ASP A 536 -2.81 -6.84 -1.58
C ASP A 536 -4.19 -6.58 -0.95
N GLY A 537 -5.19 -7.40 -1.31
CA GLY A 537 -6.59 -7.23 -0.93
C GLY A 537 -7.45 -6.76 -2.12
N VAL A 538 -6.87 -6.03 -3.07
CA VAL A 538 -7.55 -5.40 -4.21
C VAL A 538 -7.02 -5.92 -5.55
N LYS A 539 -5.72 -6.14 -5.67
CA LYS A 539 -5.05 -6.63 -6.89
C LYS A 539 -3.88 -7.56 -6.58
N ARG A 540 -3.46 -8.32 -7.60
CA ARG A 540 -2.18 -9.04 -7.60
C ARG A 540 -1.10 -8.07 -8.12
N ARG A 541 -0.09 -7.78 -7.29
CA ARG A 541 1.03 -6.88 -7.60
C ARG A 541 2.38 -7.58 -7.42
N PRO A 542 3.48 -7.06 -7.99
CA PRO A 542 4.84 -7.44 -7.60
C PRO A 542 5.07 -7.20 -6.09
N LEU A 543 6.05 -7.91 -5.53
CA LEU A 543 6.59 -7.61 -4.19
C LEU A 543 7.33 -6.26 -4.20
N THR A 544 7.34 -5.53 -3.07
CA THR A 544 8.21 -4.35 -2.93
C THR A 544 9.63 -4.75 -2.54
N SER A 545 10.59 -3.87 -2.77
CA SER A 545 11.98 -4.03 -2.31
C SER A 545 12.05 -4.30 -0.79
N SER A 546 11.24 -3.62 0.02
CA SER A 546 11.20 -3.82 1.47
C SER A 546 10.64 -5.20 1.87
N GLU A 547 9.55 -5.66 1.25
CA GLU A 547 9.00 -7.00 1.49
C GLU A 547 10.02 -8.09 1.15
N TYR A 548 10.66 -7.95 -0.02
CA TYR A 548 11.72 -8.85 -0.46
C TYR A 548 12.93 -8.81 0.49
N ILE A 549 13.46 -7.63 0.88
CA ILE A 549 14.63 -7.51 1.77
C ILE A 549 14.33 -8.06 3.18
N GLN A 550 13.10 -7.94 3.68
CA GLN A 550 12.71 -8.52 4.98
C GLN A 550 12.71 -10.06 4.93
N MET A 551 12.18 -10.66 3.86
CA MET A 551 12.14 -12.12 3.67
C MET A 551 13.51 -12.70 3.27
N ALA A 552 14.16 -12.15 2.25
CA ALA A 552 15.49 -12.54 1.78
C ALA A 552 16.57 -12.29 2.86
N GLY A 553 16.37 -11.28 3.71
CA GLY A 553 17.23 -10.98 4.85
C GLY A 553 17.27 -12.07 5.93
N ARG A 554 16.45 -13.12 5.81
CA ARG A 554 16.54 -14.36 6.61
C ARG A 554 17.55 -15.37 6.07
N ALA A 555 18.15 -15.15 4.90
CA ALA A 555 19.24 -15.99 4.39
C ALA A 555 20.62 -15.52 4.90
N GLY A 556 21.46 -16.48 5.29
CA GLY A 556 22.80 -16.26 5.85
C GLY A 556 22.78 -16.16 7.38
N ARG A 557 23.32 -17.16 8.07
CA ARG A 557 23.46 -17.17 9.53
C ARG A 557 24.84 -16.63 9.94
N ARG A 558 24.88 -15.47 10.62
CA ARG A 558 26.11 -14.81 11.12
C ARG A 558 26.98 -15.82 11.88
N GLY A 559 28.19 -16.07 11.38
CA GLY A 559 29.17 -16.98 11.99
C GLY A 559 29.04 -18.47 11.61
N LEU A 560 27.99 -18.88 10.88
CA LEU A 560 27.79 -20.27 10.43
C LEU A 560 27.82 -20.43 8.90
N ASP A 561 27.34 -19.42 8.16
CA ASP A 561 27.33 -19.42 6.70
C ASP A 561 28.20 -18.28 6.16
N ALA A 562 28.99 -18.53 5.12
CA ALA A 562 29.77 -17.48 4.44
C ALA A 562 28.88 -16.46 3.70
N ARG A 563 27.69 -16.90 3.24
CA ARG A 563 26.71 -16.10 2.48
C ARG A 563 25.32 -16.74 2.55
N GLY A 564 24.28 -15.93 2.40
CA GLY A 564 22.90 -16.37 2.24
C GLY A 564 22.55 -16.64 0.78
N ILE A 565 21.85 -17.74 0.51
CA ILE A 565 21.37 -18.07 -0.84
C ILE A 565 19.88 -17.71 -0.94
N VAL A 566 19.51 -16.98 -1.98
CA VAL A 566 18.12 -16.63 -2.27
C VAL A 566 17.72 -17.23 -3.62
N ILE A 567 16.58 -17.92 -3.68
CA ILE A 567 16.06 -18.55 -4.90
C ILE A 567 14.64 -18.05 -5.17
N MET A 568 14.40 -17.38 -6.29
CA MET A 568 13.06 -16.92 -6.69
C MET A 568 12.52 -17.79 -7.83
N MET A 569 11.35 -18.41 -7.62
CA MET A 569 10.64 -19.15 -8.66
C MET A 569 9.89 -18.16 -9.57
N ILE A 570 10.12 -18.27 -10.87
CA ILE A 570 9.54 -17.39 -11.90
C ILE A 570 8.50 -18.17 -12.71
N ASP A 571 7.22 -17.87 -12.52
CA ASP A 571 6.07 -18.44 -13.20
C ASP A 571 5.67 -17.66 -14.46
N ASP A 572 5.65 -16.32 -14.36
CA ASP A 572 5.32 -15.39 -15.44
C ASP A 572 6.54 -14.56 -15.90
N LYS A 573 6.41 -13.96 -17.09
CA LYS A 573 7.44 -13.08 -17.68
C LYS A 573 7.45 -11.75 -16.92
N LEU A 574 8.57 -11.45 -16.26
CA LEU A 574 8.80 -10.16 -15.61
C LEU A 574 9.50 -9.20 -16.57
N GLU A 575 9.19 -7.91 -16.46
CA GLU A 575 9.99 -6.86 -17.09
C GLU A 575 11.34 -6.70 -16.36
N PRO A 576 12.44 -6.33 -17.06
CA PRO A 576 13.75 -6.17 -16.44
C PRO A 576 13.72 -5.20 -15.26
N ASP A 577 13.05 -4.06 -15.43
CA ASP A 577 13.00 -3.00 -14.41
C ASP A 577 12.21 -3.43 -13.17
N THR A 578 11.05 -4.10 -13.33
CA THR A 578 10.31 -4.67 -12.18
C THR A 578 11.16 -5.68 -11.42
N ALA A 579 11.88 -6.56 -12.13
CA ALA A 579 12.75 -7.53 -11.46
C ALA A 579 13.92 -6.86 -10.73
N LYS A 580 14.54 -5.87 -11.35
CA LYS A 580 15.64 -5.06 -10.80
C LYS A 580 15.19 -4.23 -9.59
N GLU A 581 13.97 -3.70 -9.61
CA GLU A 581 13.32 -3.02 -8.48
C GLU A 581 13.08 -3.99 -7.31
N ILE A 582 12.66 -5.24 -7.55
CA ILE A 582 12.49 -6.23 -6.48
C ILE A 582 13.84 -6.56 -5.81
N VAL A 583 14.85 -7.01 -6.57
CA VAL A 583 16.09 -7.55 -5.96
C VAL A 583 17.20 -6.53 -5.68
N THR A 584 17.19 -5.36 -6.34
CA THR A 584 18.20 -4.29 -6.19
C THR A 584 17.58 -2.90 -5.95
N GLY A 585 16.26 -2.81 -5.78
CA GLY A 585 15.59 -1.54 -5.52
C GLY A 585 15.95 -0.94 -4.16
N HIS A 586 15.87 0.38 -4.10
CA HIS A 586 16.04 1.13 -2.85
C HIS A 586 14.92 0.77 -1.87
N GLN A 587 15.22 0.78 -0.57
CA GLN A 587 14.22 0.51 0.45
C GLN A 587 13.23 1.67 0.58
N ASP A 588 11.96 1.34 0.85
CA ASP A 588 10.91 2.34 1.02
C ASP A 588 11.27 3.34 2.14
N ARG A 589 10.81 4.59 2.00
CA ARG A 589 10.94 5.61 3.07
C ARG A 589 10.10 5.23 4.30
N LEU A 590 10.57 5.62 5.47
CA LEU A 590 9.74 5.65 6.67
C LEU A 590 8.78 6.83 6.51
N ASN A 591 7.55 6.51 6.11
CA ASN A 591 6.46 7.46 5.98
C ASN A 591 5.44 7.19 7.09
N SER A 592 4.90 8.25 7.67
CA SER A 592 3.84 8.18 8.68
C SER A 592 2.59 7.49 8.14
N ALA A 593 1.95 6.69 8.99
CA ALA A 593 0.65 6.08 8.77
C ALA A 593 -0.44 6.67 9.68
N PHE A 594 -0.25 7.87 10.21
CA PHE A 594 -1.15 8.49 11.18
C PHE A 594 -2.57 8.74 10.64
N TYR A 595 -3.59 8.28 11.39
CA TYR A 595 -5.01 8.57 11.14
C TYR A 595 -5.76 8.78 12.45
N LEU A 596 -6.95 9.38 12.38
CA LEU A 596 -7.76 9.70 13.57
C LEU A 596 -8.70 8.54 13.95
N GLY A 597 -8.45 7.89 15.08
CA GLY A 597 -9.40 6.99 15.74
C GLY A 597 -10.37 7.73 16.67
N TYR A 598 -11.57 7.20 16.92
CA TYR A 598 -12.47 7.83 17.91
C TYR A 598 -11.98 7.57 19.35
N ASN A 599 -11.45 6.38 19.65
CA ASN A 599 -10.83 6.08 20.93
C ASN A 599 -9.64 7.03 21.23
N MET A 600 -8.84 7.37 20.22
CA MET A 600 -7.77 8.37 20.33
C MET A 600 -8.35 9.76 20.68
N ILE A 601 -9.28 10.28 19.86
CA ILE A 601 -9.87 11.60 20.08
C ILE A 601 -10.52 11.69 21.48
N LEU A 602 -11.21 10.63 21.92
CA LEU A 602 -11.88 10.61 23.23
C LEU A 602 -10.90 10.50 24.40
N ASN A 603 -9.81 9.74 24.29
CA ASN A 603 -8.79 9.71 25.33
C ASN A 603 -7.99 11.02 25.40
N LEU A 604 -7.71 11.68 24.28
CA LEU A 604 -7.06 13.00 24.28
C LEU A 604 -7.99 14.07 24.87
N LEU A 605 -9.28 14.12 24.49
CA LEU A 605 -10.28 14.99 25.12
C LEU A 605 -10.59 14.64 26.60
N ARG A 606 -10.06 13.54 27.13
CA ARG A 606 -10.17 13.13 28.55
C ARG A 606 -9.02 13.68 29.41
N ILE A 607 -7.90 14.10 28.81
CA ILE A 607 -6.67 14.49 29.50
C ILE A 607 -6.48 16.00 29.36
N GLU A 608 -6.70 16.77 30.43
CA GLU A 608 -6.70 18.25 30.38
C GLU A 608 -5.37 18.86 29.88
N ALA A 609 -4.26 18.13 29.98
CA ALA A 609 -2.93 18.59 29.56
C ALA A 609 -2.63 18.41 28.06
N ILE A 610 -3.46 17.67 27.30
CA ILE A 610 -3.19 17.31 25.89
C ILE A 610 -4.48 17.43 25.07
N SER A 611 -4.39 17.88 23.81
CA SER A 611 -5.55 17.93 22.91
C SER A 611 -5.35 17.06 21.65
N PRO A 612 -6.43 16.65 20.96
CA PRO A 612 -6.33 16.08 19.61
C PRO A 612 -5.55 17.00 18.64
N GLU A 613 -5.69 18.31 18.79
CA GLU A 613 -4.96 19.33 18.04
C GLU A 613 -3.44 19.30 18.33
N PHE A 614 -3.02 19.16 19.59
CA PHE A 614 -1.61 19.00 19.98
C PHE A 614 -0.97 17.74 19.35
N MET A 615 -1.74 16.65 19.32
CA MET A 615 -1.32 15.38 18.70
C MET A 615 -1.15 15.52 17.18
N LEU A 616 -2.05 16.24 16.51
CA LEU A 616 -1.95 16.52 15.07
C LEU A 616 -0.82 17.48 14.70
N GLU A 617 -0.48 18.43 15.57
CA GLU A 617 0.68 19.32 15.34
C GLU A 617 2.01 18.56 15.44
N ARG A 618 2.08 17.55 16.33
CA ARG A 618 3.30 16.76 16.61
C ARG A 618 3.40 15.43 15.86
N CYS A 619 2.39 15.00 15.10
CA CYS A 619 2.46 13.75 14.36
C CYS A 619 3.55 13.75 13.28
N PHE A 620 4.12 12.58 12.99
CA PHE A 620 5.19 12.49 11.99
C PHE A 620 4.63 12.83 10.59
N HIS A 621 3.35 12.58 10.33
CA HIS A 621 2.69 13.01 9.09
C HIS A 621 2.82 14.51 8.85
N GLN A 622 2.47 15.32 9.84
CA GLN A 622 2.52 16.78 9.74
C GLN A 622 3.96 17.29 9.69
N PHE A 623 4.88 16.65 10.42
CA PHE A 623 6.32 16.93 10.31
C PHE A 623 6.86 16.67 8.90
N GLN A 624 6.56 15.51 8.31
CA GLN A 624 7.01 15.15 6.96
C GLN A 624 6.42 16.07 5.88
N ASN A 625 5.14 16.45 6.01
CA ASN A 625 4.51 17.42 5.12
C ASN A 625 5.23 18.77 5.21
N ALA A 626 5.41 19.31 6.42
CA ALA A 626 6.10 20.58 6.64
C ALA A 626 7.54 20.59 6.12
N ALA A 627 8.31 19.52 6.38
CA ALA A 627 9.68 19.38 5.89
C ALA A 627 9.78 19.28 4.36
N SER A 628 8.72 18.84 3.67
CA SER A 628 8.70 18.79 2.20
C SER A 628 8.42 20.14 1.52
N VAL A 629 7.78 21.08 2.23
CA VAL A 629 7.34 22.36 1.64
C VAL A 629 8.50 23.18 1.08
N PRO A 630 9.62 23.44 1.81
CA PRO A 630 10.71 24.27 1.28
C PRO A 630 11.36 23.71 0.01
N SER A 631 11.43 22.37 -0.14
CA SER A 631 11.94 21.76 -1.37
C SER A 631 10.98 21.92 -2.55
N LEU A 632 9.67 21.76 -2.30
CA LEU A 632 8.64 21.98 -3.32
C LEU A 632 8.53 23.47 -3.70
N GLU A 633 8.70 24.40 -2.76
CA GLU A 633 8.72 25.84 -3.04
C GLU A 633 9.94 26.24 -3.88
N LYS A 634 11.12 25.67 -3.58
CA LYS A 634 12.33 25.86 -4.41
C LYS A 634 12.16 25.28 -5.82
N GLU A 635 11.62 24.07 -5.95
CA GLU A 635 11.28 23.45 -7.24
C GLU A 635 10.29 24.34 -8.01
N LEU A 636 9.24 24.80 -7.34
CA LEU A 636 8.21 25.67 -7.90
C LEU A 636 8.78 27.01 -8.38
N MET A 637 9.76 27.59 -7.68
CA MET A 637 10.46 28.79 -8.14
C MET A 637 11.27 28.52 -9.42
N SER A 638 12.02 27.41 -9.48
CA SER A 638 12.77 27.06 -10.70
C SER A 638 11.87 26.78 -11.90
N LEU A 639 10.76 26.05 -11.71
CA LEU A 639 9.81 25.75 -12.78
C LEU A 639 9.04 27.00 -13.26
N GLN A 640 8.78 27.97 -12.37
CA GLN A 640 8.23 29.27 -12.78
C GLN A 640 9.26 30.08 -13.57
N GLN A 641 10.51 30.14 -13.12
CA GLN A 641 11.58 30.84 -13.83
C GLN A 641 11.83 30.25 -15.24
N GLU A 642 11.83 28.92 -15.38
CA GLU A 642 11.95 28.24 -16.67
C GLU A 642 10.77 28.58 -17.60
N ARG A 643 9.53 28.46 -17.10
CA ARG A 643 8.29 28.82 -17.83
C ARG A 643 8.30 30.28 -18.29
N ASP A 644 8.73 31.20 -17.42
CA ASP A 644 8.66 32.64 -17.66
C ASP A 644 9.83 33.16 -18.51
N SER A 645 10.96 32.43 -18.53
CA SER A 645 12.03 32.63 -19.51
C SER A 645 11.64 32.21 -20.93
N THR A 646 10.61 31.36 -21.08
CA THR A 646 10.14 30.88 -22.39
C THR A 646 9.21 31.90 -23.05
N SER A 647 9.81 32.94 -23.66
CA SER A 647 9.10 33.90 -24.51
C SER A 647 8.80 33.31 -25.89
N ILE A 648 7.55 33.41 -26.35
CA ILE A 648 7.09 32.88 -27.65
C ILE A 648 6.44 34.02 -28.44
N ALA A 649 6.81 34.19 -29.71
CA ALA A 649 6.18 35.16 -30.60
C ALA A 649 4.72 34.78 -30.87
N ASP A 650 3.82 35.77 -30.79
CA ASP A 650 2.36 35.61 -30.99
C ASP A 650 1.73 34.44 -30.23
N GLU A 651 2.12 34.27 -28.95
CA GLU A 651 1.69 33.17 -28.07
C GLU A 651 0.15 33.00 -28.01
N SER A 652 -0.63 34.06 -28.21
CA SER A 652 -2.09 33.99 -28.32
C SER A 652 -2.58 33.17 -29.52
N THR A 653 -1.98 33.37 -30.70
CA THR A 653 -2.33 32.64 -31.94
C THR A 653 -1.83 31.20 -31.89
N VAL A 654 -0.62 30.98 -31.33
CA VAL A 654 -0.07 29.63 -31.11
C VAL A 654 -0.94 28.84 -30.13
N LYS A 655 -1.39 29.48 -29.04
CA LYS A 655 -2.30 28.90 -28.05
C LYS A 655 -3.64 28.50 -28.64
N ASP A 656 -4.26 29.35 -29.46
CA ASP A 656 -5.52 29.02 -30.15
C ASP A 656 -5.34 27.81 -31.08
N TYR A 657 -4.32 27.83 -31.94
CA TYR A 657 -3.99 26.71 -32.83
C TYR A 657 -3.75 25.40 -32.05
N TYR A 658 -3.01 25.47 -30.94
CA TYR A 658 -2.73 24.34 -30.06
C TYR A 658 -3.99 23.79 -29.39
N GLN A 659 -4.86 24.66 -28.88
CA GLN A 659 -6.13 24.26 -28.26
C GLN A 659 -7.09 23.62 -29.27
N ILE A 660 -7.23 24.21 -30.46
CA ILE A 660 -8.05 23.64 -31.54
C ILE A 660 -7.51 22.27 -31.95
N ARG A 661 -6.20 22.12 -32.16
CA ARG A 661 -5.57 20.85 -32.57
C ARG A 661 -5.65 19.77 -31.48
N GLN A 662 -5.56 20.12 -30.19
CA GLN A 662 -5.83 19.19 -29.09
C GLN A 662 -7.30 18.76 -29.04
N GLN A 663 -8.26 19.69 -29.13
CA GLN A 663 -9.69 19.38 -29.11
C GLN A 663 -10.11 18.53 -30.32
N LEU A 664 -9.59 18.85 -31.50
CA LEU A 664 -9.78 18.07 -32.72
C LEU A 664 -9.23 16.64 -32.52
N SER A 665 -7.99 16.48 -32.06
CA SER A 665 -7.41 15.16 -31.79
C SER A 665 -8.20 14.34 -30.75
N ALA A 666 -8.87 15.00 -29.80
CA ALA A 666 -9.77 14.33 -28.85
C ALA A 666 -11.05 13.86 -29.57
N TYR A 667 -11.77 14.76 -30.25
CA TYR A 667 -13.01 14.40 -30.95
C TYR A 667 -12.80 13.38 -32.09
N THR A 668 -11.69 13.45 -32.83
CA THR A 668 -11.31 12.43 -33.83
C THR A 668 -10.95 11.08 -33.19
N ARG A 669 -10.54 11.03 -31.91
CA ARG A 669 -10.42 9.77 -31.16
C ARG A 669 -11.80 9.27 -30.73
N ASP A 670 -12.64 10.15 -30.17
CA ASP A 670 -13.96 9.76 -29.68
C ASP A 670 -14.87 9.28 -30.85
N MET A 671 -14.72 9.89 -32.04
CA MET A 671 -15.32 9.44 -33.31
C MET A 671 -14.84 8.03 -33.70
N ARG A 672 -13.53 7.76 -33.61
CA ARG A 672 -12.97 6.41 -33.83
C ARG A 672 -13.55 5.40 -32.84
N THR A 673 -13.69 5.75 -31.56
CA THR A 673 -14.26 4.86 -30.53
C THR A 673 -15.69 4.42 -30.86
N VAL A 674 -16.49 5.28 -31.51
CA VAL A 674 -17.83 4.91 -32.02
C VAL A 674 -17.71 4.01 -33.26
N ILE A 675 -16.91 4.37 -34.26
CA ILE A 675 -16.71 3.59 -35.48
C ILE A 675 -16.18 2.17 -35.16
N GLN A 676 -15.27 2.05 -34.20
CA GLN A 676 -14.69 0.78 -33.71
C GLN A 676 -15.68 -0.10 -32.93
N HIS A 677 -16.87 0.40 -32.56
CA HIS A 677 -17.83 -0.39 -31.82
C HIS A 677 -18.36 -1.57 -32.68
N PRO A 678 -18.54 -2.78 -32.11
CA PRO A 678 -18.99 -3.97 -32.83
C PRO A 678 -20.22 -3.77 -33.72
N ASN A 679 -21.23 -3.03 -33.23
CA ASN A 679 -22.50 -2.84 -33.92
C ASN A 679 -22.36 -2.15 -35.29
N TYR A 680 -21.37 -1.26 -35.44
CA TYR A 680 -21.19 -0.47 -36.67
C TYR A 680 -20.03 -0.97 -37.53
N SER A 681 -18.94 -1.47 -36.94
CA SER A 681 -17.75 -1.90 -37.70
C SER A 681 -17.93 -3.25 -38.39
N ILE A 682 -18.43 -4.27 -37.66
CA ILE A 682 -18.25 -5.69 -38.02
C ILE A 682 -18.85 -6.05 -39.37
N SER A 683 -20.01 -5.49 -39.71
CA SER A 683 -20.66 -5.66 -41.02
C SER A 683 -19.76 -5.30 -42.20
N TYR A 684 -18.79 -4.41 -42.03
CA TYR A 684 -17.87 -3.93 -43.07
C TYR A 684 -16.49 -4.61 -43.06
N LEU A 685 -16.11 -5.29 -41.96
CA LEU A 685 -14.81 -5.98 -41.76
C LEU A 685 -14.68 -7.31 -42.53
N GLN A 686 -15.25 -7.37 -43.72
CA GLN A 686 -15.29 -8.59 -44.54
C GLN A 686 -13.89 -8.94 -45.06
N PRO A 687 -13.53 -10.23 -45.21
CA PRO A 687 -12.26 -10.64 -45.82
C PRO A 687 -11.99 -9.95 -47.17
N GLY A 688 -10.77 -9.45 -47.34
CA GLY A 688 -10.31 -8.66 -48.48
C GLY A 688 -10.47 -7.15 -48.32
N ARG A 689 -11.24 -6.67 -47.33
CA ARG A 689 -11.38 -5.24 -47.01
C ARG A 689 -10.03 -4.62 -46.66
N LEU A 690 -9.76 -3.41 -47.17
CA LEU A 690 -8.61 -2.61 -46.74
C LEU A 690 -8.93 -1.82 -45.48
N VAL A 691 -8.02 -1.83 -44.50
CA VAL A 691 -8.11 -1.08 -43.25
C VAL A 691 -6.78 -0.42 -42.92
N GLN A 692 -6.83 0.77 -42.33
CA GLN A 692 -5.65 1.42 -41.76
C GLN A 692 -5.52 1.01 -40.30
N ILE A 693 -4.33 0.55 -39.90
CA ILE A 693 -4.05 0.05 -38.55
C ILE A 693 -3.10 0.99 -37.80
N TYR A 694 -3.38 1.25 -36.53
CA TYR A 694 -2.50 1.98 -35.61
C TYR A 694 -2.48 1.30 -34.23
N ASN A 695 -1.40 1.46 -33.48
CA ASN A 695 -1.30 1.02 -32.09
C ASN A 695 -1.60 2.21 -31.15
N PRO A 696 -2.68 2.20 -30.35
CA PRO A 696 -3.03 3.31 -29.46
C PRO A 696 -2.16 3.44 -28.20
N LYS A 697 -1.37 2.42 -27.84
CA LYS A 697 -0.50 2.42 -26.64
C LYS A 697 0.93 2.87 -26.91
N ASP A 698 1.44 2.73 -28.13
CA ASP A 698 2.83 3.04 -28.46
C ASP A 698 3.08 4.56 -28.46
N LYS A 699 4.08 5.01 -27.69
CA LYS A 699 4.32 6.43 -27.33
C LYS A 699 5.58 7.00 -28.00
N ASN A 700 5.77 6.74 -29.30
CA ASN A 700 6.80 7.46 -30.06
C ASN A 700 6.41 8.95 -30.18
N GLU A 701 7.26 9.87 -29.71
CA GLU A 701 6.99 11.31 -29.58
C GLU A 701 7.01 12.06 -30.93
N SER A 702 6.17 11.66 -31.89
CA SER A 702 5.94 12.44 -33.13
C SER A 702 4.64 13.25 -33.06
N ILE A 703 4.65 14.43 -33.68
CA ILE A 703 3.74 15.57 -33.41
C ILE A 703 2.32 15.40 -34.03
N ALA A 704 1.89 14.15 -34.28
CA ALA A 704 0.69 13.80 -35.06
C ALA A 704 -0.25 12.75 -34.42
N GLY A 705 -0.31 12.68 -33.08
CA GLY A 705 -1.52 12.22 -32.38
C GLY A 705 -1.57 10.75 -31.94
N ASN A 706 -0.91 10.45 -30.81
CA ASN A 706 -1.15 9.31 -29.91
C ASN A 706 -1.36 7.95 -30.59
N GLY A 707 -0.25 7.38 -31.06
CA GLY A 707 -0.14 5.99 -31.49
C GLY A 707 0.71 5.80 -32.74
N THR A 708 1.33 4.63 -32.87
CA THR A 708 2.17 4.29 -34.02
C THR A 708 1.30 3.76 -35.18
N ASP A 709 1.37 4.41 -36.34
CA ASP A 709 0.61 4.04 -37.55
C ASP A 709 1.36 2.95 -38.35
N PHE A 710 0.66 1.87 -38.67
CA PHE A 710 1.16 0.76 -39.51
C PHE A 710 0.65 0.87 -40.96
N GLY A 711 -0.12 1.92 -41.26
CA GLY A 711 -0.68 2.18 -42.57
C GLY A 711 -1.77 1.18 -42.98
N TRP A 712 -1.98 1.10 -44.30
CA TRP A 712 -3.03 0.28 -44.90
C TRP A 712 -2.61 -1.18 -45.06
N GLY A 713 -3.40 -2.07 -44.48
CA GLY A 713 -3.33 -3.53 -44.62
C GLY A 713 -4.63 -4.13 -45.14
N VAL A 714 -4.65 -5.47 -45.27
CA VAL A 714 -5.79 -6.24 -45.80
C VAL A 714 -6.35 -7.16 -44.72
N ILE A 715 -7.66 -7.09 -44.45
CA ILE A 715 -8.33 -8.07 -43.57
C ILE A 715 -8.28 -9.44 -44.22
N VAL A 716 -7.68 -10.40 -43.52
CA VAL A 716 -7.63 -11.82 -43.89
C VAL A 716 -8.83 -12.55 -43.28
N ASN A 717 -9.12 -12.27 -42.00
CA ASN A 717 -10.11 -12.97 -41.19
C ASN A 717 -10.51 -12.12 -39.96
N GLN A 718 -11.63 -12.47 -39.31
CA GLN A 718 -12.09 -11.87 -38.06
C GLN A 718 -12.63 -12.98 -37.15
N THR A 719 -12.31 -12.93 -35.85
CA THR A 719 -12.89 -13.84 -34.84
C THR A 719 -13.32 -13.07 -33.58
N PRO A 720 -14.41 -13.47 -32.89
CA PRO A 720 -14.70 -12.97 -31.55
C PRO A 720 -13.58 -13.38 -30.58
N ARG A 721 -13.20 -12.47 -29.68
CA ARG A 721 -12.26 -12.75 -28.60
C ARG A 721 -12.91 -13.74 -27.64
N ARG A 722 -12.12 -14.68 -27.12
CA ARG A 722 -12.56 -15.60 -26.05
C ARG A 722 -13.10 -14.81 -24.86
N ALA A 723 -14.16 -15.34 -24.23
CA ALA A 723 -14.67 -14.79 -22.98
C ALA A 723 -13.57 -14.74 -21.89
N PRO A 724 -13.57 -13.74 -21.01
CA PRO A 724 -12.63 -13.66 -19.89
C PRO A 724 -12.84 -14.83 -18.92
N LYS A 725 -11.81 -15.16 -18.14
CA LYS A 725 -11.91 -16.22 -17.12
C LYS A 725 -12.74 -15.75 -15.93
N LEU A 726 -13.19 -16.71 -15.11
CA LEU A 726 -13.86 -16.40 -13.86
C LEU A 726 -12.97 -15.50 -12.97
N ASN A 727 -13.49 -14.34 -12.57
CA ASN A 727 -12.80 -13.25 -11.86
C ASN A 727 -11.85 -12.35 -12.69
N GLU A 728 -11.78 -12.49 -14.02
CA GLU A 728 -11.25 -11.44 -14.91
C GLU A 728 -12.41 -10.46 -15.28
N PRO A 729 -12.13 -9.15 -15.47
CA PRO A 729 -13.17 -8.18 -15.86
C PRO A 729 -13.67 -8.44 -17.29
N GLU A 730 -14.92 -8.01 -17.57
CA GLU A 730 -15.46 -8.07 -18.94
C GLU A 730 -14.71 -7.11 -19.87
N TYR A 731 -14.42 -7.57 -21.09
CA TYR A 731 -13.80 -6.74 -22.13
C TYR A 731 -14.79 -5.69 -22.62
N ILE A 732 -14.30 -4.46 -22.85
CA ILE A 732 -15.10 -3.45 -23.55
C ILE A 732 -15.48 -3.93 -24.97
N PRO A 733 -16.60 -3.47 -25.57
CA PRO A 733 -17.03 -3.95 -26.87
C PRO A 733 -15.98 -3.80 -27.99
N GLN A 734 -15.21 -2.71 -27.97
CA GLN A 734 -14.10 -2.43 -28.90
C GLN A 734 -12.90 -3.40 -28.73
N GLU A 735 -12.88 -4.21 -27.68
CA GLU A 735 -11.90 -5.27 -27.43
C GLU A 735 -12.47 -6.68 -27.67
N ALA A 736 -13.76 -6.82 -27.99
CA ALA A 736 -14.45 -8.10 -28.07
C ALA A 736 -14.15 -8.93 -29.34
N HIS A 737 -13.37 -8.41 -30.30
CA HIS A 737 -13.00 -9.11 -31.53
C HIS A 737 -11.53 -8.90 -31.90
N VAL A 738 -10.95 -9.94 -32.51
CA VAL A 738 -9.62 -9.95 -33.12
C VAL A 738 -9.78 -9.95 -34.64
N ILE A 739 -9.00 -9.12 -35.33
CA ILE A 739 -8.88 -9.07 -36.80
C ILE A 739 -7.49 -9.54 -37.21
N ASP A 740 -7.42 -10.51 -38.12
CA ASP A 740 -6.18 -10.95 -38.75
C ASP A 740 -5.92 -10.04 -39.97
N VAL A 741 -4.89 -9.19 -39.92
CA VAL A 741 -4.60 -8.20 -40.97
C VAL A 741 -3.22 -8.42 -41.57
N LEU A 742 -3.12 -8.54 -42.90
CA LEU A 742 -1.84 -8.51 -43.61
C LEU A 742 -1.30 -7.08 -43.60
N LEU A 743 -0.20 -6.84 -42.89
CA LEU A 743 0.45 -5.53 -42.71
C LEU A 743 1.91 -5.54 -43.17
N PRO A 744 2.45 -4.40 -43.66
CA PRO A 744 3.87 -4.17 -43.78
C PRO A 744 4.47 -3.87 -42.40
N ILE A 745 5.45 -4.65 -41.97
CA ILE A 745 6.20 -4.45 -40.72
C ILE A 745 7.70 -4.46 -41.00
N SER A 746 8.51 -3.80 -40.16
CA SER A 746 9.98 -3.86 -40.25
C SER A 746 10.48 -5.30 -40.07
N ARG A 747 11.55 -5.72 -40.78
CA ARG A 747 12.19 -7.03 -40.54
C ARG A 747 12.86 -7.13 -39.16
N SER A 748 13.11 -5.99 -38.50
CA SER A 748 13.57 -5.91 -37.11
C SER A 748 12.47 -6.15 -36.07
N SER A 749 11.21 -6.37 -36.50
CA SER A 749 10.10 -6.76 -35.62
C SER A 749 10.34 -8.13 -35.00
N ALA A 750 9.97 -8.28 -33.72
CA ALA A 750 10.00 -9.58 -33.05
C ALA A 750 9.11 -10.62 -33.76
N ASP A 751 9.49 -11.89 -33.73
CA ASP A 751 8.60 -12.97 -34.16
C ASP A 751 7.51 -13.20 -33.11
N PHE A 752 6.27 -13.34 -33.57
CA PHE A 752 5.07 -13.51 -32.74
C PHE A 752 4.27 -14.74 -33.16
N HIS A 753 3.40 -15.23 -32.27
CA HIS A 753 2.55 -16.39 -32.56
C HIS A 753 1.20 -15.99 -33.17
N PRO A 754 0.72 -16.66 -34.24
CA PRO A 754 -0.61 -16.44 -34.78
C PRO A 754 -1.69 -16.91 -33.79
N GLY A 755 -2.41 -15.98 -33.19
CA GLY A 755 -3.39 -16.25 -32.14
C GLY A 755 -4.04 -14.96 -31.64
N HIS A 756 -4.76 -15.02 -30.52
CA HIS A 756 -5.29 -13.80 -29.90
C HIS A 756 -4.16 -13.03 -29.21
N PRO A 757 -4.00 -11.71 -29.44
CA PRO A 757 -3.03 -10.91 -28.71
C PRO A 757 -3.48 -10.74 -27.26
N ALA A 758 -2.52 -10.61 -26.34
CA ALA A 758 -2.80 -10.28 -24.93
C ALA A 758 -3.19 -8.79 -24.77
N GLU A 759 -2.64 -7.95 -25.65
CA GLU A 759 -2.87 -6.51 -25.76
C GLU A 759 -3.53 -6.19 -27.12
N GLU A 760 -3.51 -4.93 -27.53
CA GLU A 760 -4.08 -4.43 -28.78
C GLU A 760 -3.45 -5.07 -30.03
N MET A 761 -2.16 -5.36 -30.00
CA MET A 761 -1.41 -6.15 -31.00
C MET A 761 -0.22 -6.85 -30.32
N PRO A 762 0.50 -7.79 -30.98
CA PRO A 762 1.67 -8.44 -30.38
C PRO A 762 2.81 -7.44 -30.11
N PRO A 763 3.51 -7.54 -28.97
CA PRO A 763 4.57 -6.60 -28.59
C PRO A 763 5.82 -6.77 -29.45
N GLY A 764 6.56 -5.68 -29.65
CA GLY A 764 7.82 -5.68 -30.40
C GLY A 764 7.69 -5.68 -31.94
N ILE A 765 6.47 -5.55 -32.46
CA ILE A 765 6.23 -5.27 -33.89
C ILE A 765 6.47 -3.77 -34.15
N LYS A 766 7.19 -3.45 -35.23
CA LYS A 766 7.52 -2.06 -35.62
C LYS A 766 6.96 -1.72 -37.01
N PRO A 767 6.52 -0.47 -37.24
CA PRO A 767 6.13 0.00 -38.57
C PRO A 767 7.33 -0.05 -39.51
N CYS A 768 7.08 -0.01 -40.82
CA CYS A 768 8.15 0.09 -41.80
C CYS A 768 8.38 1.56 -42.19
N ASN A 769 9.60 2.05 -41.97
CA ASN A 769 9.99 3.44 -42.22
C ASN A 769 10.82 3.60 -43.52
N ASP A 770 11.24 2.50 -44.13
CA ASP A 770 12.12 2.44 -45.30
C ASP A 770 11.73 1.24 -46.17
N ASP A 771 11.77 1.37 -47.49
CA ASP A 771 11.21 0.38 -48.43
C ASP A 771 12.02 -0.94 -48.45
N ASP A 772 13.33 -0.86 -48.18
CA ASP A 772 14.21 -2.03 -48.15
C ASP A 772 14.02 -2.93 -46.91
N ASP A 773 13.34 -2.46 -45.85
CA ASP A 773 13.13 -3.20 -44.59
C ASP A 773 11.73 -3.86 -44.47
N ILE A 774 10.96 -3.93 -45.55
CA ILE A 774 9.60 -4.48 -45.50
C ILE A 774 9.59 -6.02 -45.31
N LYS A 775 8.78 -6.49 -44.36
CA LYS A 775 8.28 -7.87 -44.16
C LYS A 775 6.74 -7.81 -44.15
N PHE A 776 6.04 -8.52 -45.03
CA PHE A 776 4.58 -8.63 -44.96
C PHE A 776 4.18 -9.79 -44.06
N ALA A 777 3.43 -9.50 -42.99
CA ALA A 777 3.00 -10.48 -42.00
C ALA A 777 1.50 -10.34 -41.70
N VAL A 778 0.84 -11.46 -41.39
CA VAL A 778 -0.54 -11.44 -40.87
C VAL A 778 -0.45 -11.20 -39.37
N VAL A 779 -0.81 -10.00 -38.94
CA VAL A 779 -0.78 -9.56 -37.54
C VAL A 779 -2.20 -9.64 -36.98
N PRO A 780 -2.42 -10.29 -35.82
CA PRO A 780 -3.70 -10.27 -35.14
C PRO A 780 -3.82 -9.01 -34.27
N CYS A 781 -4.79 -8.15 -34.57
CA CYS A 781 -5.04 -6.88 -33.86
C CYS A 781 -6.45 -6.85 -33.26
N LEU A 782 -6.68 -6.03 -32.22
CA LEU A 782 -8.03 -5.74 -31.70
C LEU A 782 -8.73 -4.63 -32.52
N LEU A 783 -10.06 -4.48 -32.42
CA LEU A 783 -10.79 -3.42 -33.13
C LEU A 783 -10.32 -2.02 -32.76
N THR A 784 -9.81 -1.84 -31.53
CA THR A 784 -9.14 -0.59 -31.06
C THR A 784 -7.99 -0.13 -31.96
N CYS A 785 -7.40 -1.02 -32.76
CA CYS A 785 -6.34 -0.70 -33.70
C CYS A 785 -6.83 -0.17 -35.06
N ILE A 786 -8.13 -0.20 -35.35
CA ILE A 786 -8.66 0.29 -36.63
C ILE A 786 -8.66 1.81 -36.61
N LYS A 787 -7.85 2.43 -37.47
CA LYS A 787 -7.84 3.89 -37.70
C LYS A 787 -8.90 4.31 -38.72
N ALA A 788 -9.06 3.54 -39.79
CA ALA A 788 -10.01 3.78 -40.89
C ALA A 788 -10.34 2.47 -41.63
N ILE A 789 -11.51 2.43 -42.31
CA ILE A 789 -11.96 1.30 -43.12
C ILE A 789 -12.23 1.81 -44.55
N SER A 790 -11.63 1.18 -45.58
CA SER A 790 -11.77 1.64 -46.96
C SER A 790 -13.03 1.10 -47.65
N GLN A 791 -13.55 1.85 -48.62
CA GLN A 791 -14.57 1.36 -49.57
C GLN A 791 -14.07 0.16 -50.41
N ILE A 792 -12.75 0.03 -50.61
CA ILE A 792 -12.13 -0.98 -51.48
C ILE A 792 -12.00 -2.35 -50.79
N ARG A 793 -12.21 -3.42 -51.57
CA ARG A 793 -11.89 -4.81 -51.22
C ARG A 793 -11.00 -5.44 -52.29
N LEU A 794 -9.94 -6.11 -51.86
CA LEU A 794 -9.14 -7.02 -52.69
C LEU A 794 -9.78 -8.42 -52.74
N PHE A 795 -9.49 -9.18 -53.80
CA PHE A 795 -9.91 -10.57 -53.91
C PHE A 795 -8.95 -11.48 -53.14
N LEU A 796 -9.46 -12.26 -52.18
CA LEU A 796 -8.69 -13.27 -51.45
C LEU A 796 -8.86 -14.67 -52.07
N PRO A 797 -7.81 -15.52 -52.05
CA PRO A 797 -7.95 -16.94 -52.36
C PRO A 797 -8.98 -17.62 -51.45
N LYS A 798 -9.85 -18.46 -52.02
CA LYS A 798 -10.91 -19.18 -51.28
C LYS A 798 -10.39 -20.11 -50.17
N GLU A 799 -9.10 -20.44 -50.22
CA GLU A 799 -8.43 -21.29 -49.23
C GLU A 799 -7.72 -20.52 -48.09
N GLY A 800 -7.74 -19.18 -48.11
CA GLY A 800 -6.99 -18.32 -47.21
C GLY A 800 -5.52 -18.17 -47.60
N LEU A 801 -4.77 -17.33 -46.87
CA LEU A 801 -3.33 -17.10 -47.07
C LEU A 801 -2.51 -18.24 -46.45
N LYS A 802 -2.34 -19.35 -47.16
CA LYS A 802 -1.61 -20.55 -46.69
C LYS A 802 -0.16 -20.61 -47.16
N SER A 803 0.15 -20.07 -48.34
CA SER A 803 1.49 -20.02 -48.91
C SER A 803 2.03 -18.59 -48.92
N ASP A 804 3.35 -18.44 -48.96
CA ASP A 804 3.98 -17.12 -49.12
C ASP A 804 3.72 -16.53 -50.52
N SER A 805 3.52 -17.37 -51.55
CA SER A 805 3.06 -16.93 -52.88
C SER A 805 1.66 -16.31 -52.88
N ASP A 806 0.77 -16.70 -51.95
CA ASP A 806 -0.53 -16.03 -51.80
C ASP A 806 -0.34 -14.62 -51.21
N LYS A 807 0.58 -14.48 -50.24
CA LYS A 807 0.93 -13.19 -49.63
C LYS A 807 1.55 -12.26 -50.66
N ASP A 808 2.51 -12.73 -51.46
CA ASP A 808 3.13 -11.95 -52.53
C ASP A 808 2.11 -11.43 -53.56
N THR A 809 1.12 -12.26 -53.90
CA THR A 809 0.05 -11.91 -54.83
C THR A 809 -0.85 -10.83 -54.25
N LEU A 810 -1.21 -10.94 -52.96
CA LEU A 810 -2.01 -9.92 -52.27
C LEU A 810 -1.21 -8.63 -52.02
N THR A 811 0.08 -8.73 -51.72
CA THR A 811 1.03 -7.60 -51.58
C THR A 811 1.13 -6.80 -52.89
N LYS A 812 1.30 -7.46 -54.03
CA LYS A 812 1.31 -6.81 -55.35
C LYS A 812 -0.02 -6.12 -55.64
N SER A 813 -1.13 -6.70 -55.20
CA SER A 813 -2.48 -6.12 -55.33
C SER A 813 -2.67 -4.89 -54.44
N LEU A 814 -2.14 -4.90 -53.21
CA LEU A 814 -2.12 -3.75 -52.30
C LEU A 814 -1.22 -2.61 -52.82
N MET A 815 -0.05 -2.94 -53.37
CA MET A 815 0.86 -1.96 -54.00
C MET A 815 0.23 -1.32 -55.25
N GLU A 816 -0.42 -2.11 -56.12
CA GLU A 816 -1.15 -1.60 -57.29
C GLU A 816 -2.33 -0.70 -56.87
N VAL A 817 -3.01 -1.01 -55.76
CA VAL A 817 -4.05 -0.13 -55.21
C VAL A 817 -3.46 1.18 -54.66
N LYS A 818 -2.36 1.15 -53.89
CA LYS A 818 -1.64 2.38 -53.48
C LYS A 818 -1.21 3.22 -54.69
N ARG A 819 -0.70 2.58 -55.76
CA ARG A 819 -0.27 3.24 -57.01
C ARG A 819 -1.42 3.91 -57.78
N ARG A 820 -2.67 3.43 -57.61
CA ARG A 820 -3.88 4.03 -58.23
C ARG A 820 -4.50 5.16 -57.43
N PHE A 821 -4.19 5.24 -56.13
CA PHE A 821 -4.77 6.19 -55.20
C PHE A 821 -3.64 6.93 -54.42
N PRO A 822 -2.81 7.73 -55.12
CA PRO A 822 -1.65 8.39 -54.52
C PRO A 822 -2.05 9.40 -53.43
N ASP A 823 -3.19 10.07 -53.59
CA ASP A 823 -3.70 11.09 -52.67
C ASP A 823 -4.36 10.49 -51.41
N GLY A 824 -4.50 9.16 -51.34
CA GLY A 824 -5.14 8.43 -50.24
C GLY A 824 -6.26 7.50 -50.72
N LEU A 825 -6.53 6.46 -49.92
CA LEU A 825 -7.58 5.47 -50.24
C LEU A 825 -8.97 5.97 -49.77
N PRO A 826 -10.03 5.76 -50.56
CA PRO A 826 -11.38 6.17 -50.19
C PRO A 826 -11.84 5.40 -48.94
N VAL A 827 -12.23 6.16 -47.91
CA VAL A 827 -12.73 5.66 -46.62
C VAL A 827 -14.26 5.48 -46.70
N LEU A 828 -14.82 4.54 -45.93
CA LEU A 828 -16.27 4.46 -45.73
C LEU A 828 -16.72 5.66 -44.89
N ASP A 829 -17.69 6.43 -45.39
CA ASP A 829 -18.27 7.52 -44.61
C ASP A 829 -19.11 6.95 -43.43
N PRO A 830 -18.89 7.43 -42.19
CA PRO A 830 -19.63 6.95 -41.02
C PRO A 830 -21.16 7.16 -41.08
N ILE A 831 -21.66 8.18 -41.78
CA ILE A 831 -23.10 8.44 -41.94
C ILE A 831 -23.60 7.80 -43.24
N GLU A 832 -23.01 8.14 -44.39
CA GLU A 832 -23.52 7.76 -45.71
C GLU A 832 -23.20 6.31 -46.12
N ASN A 833 -22.22 5.65 -45.50
CA ASN A 833 -21.84 4.28 -45.86
C ASN A 833 -21.96 3.29 -44.69
N MET A 834 -21.79 3.76 -43.45
CA MET A 834 -21.94 2.94 -42.22
C MET A 834 -23.30 3.13 -41.51
N GLU A 835 -24.16 4.01 -42.02
CA GLU A 835 -25.53 4.25 -41.53
C GLU A 835 -25.62 4.63 -40.03
N ILE A 836 -24.57 5.23 -39.46
CA ILE A 836 -24.54 5.67 -38.05
C ILE A 836 -25.42 6.91 -37.89
N THR A 837 -26.68 6.68 -37.53
CA THR A 837 -27.74 7.70 -37.45
C THR A 837 -27.84 8.41 -36.09
N ASP A 838 -26.96 8.11 -35.13
CA ASP A 838 -27.00 8.66 -33.77
C ASP A 838 -26.81 10.19 -33.71
N ASP A 839 -27.73 10.91 -33.06
CA ASP A 839 -27.68 12.38 -32.94
C ASP A 839 -26.50 12.88 -32.11
N SER A 840 -26.01 12.08 -31.15
CA SER A 840 -24.77 12.34 -30.43
C SER A 840 -23.54 12.33 -31.36
N PHE A 841 -23.52 11.39 -32.31
CA PHE A 841 -22.44 11.21 -33.27
C PHE A 841 -22.48 12.28 -34.38
N LYS A 842 -23.66 12.62 -34.92
CA LYS A 842 -23.84 13.78 -35.81
C LYS A 842 -23.36 15.09 -35.16
N LYS A 843 -23.70 15.30 -33.88
CA LYS A 843 -23.23 16.45 -33.08
C LYS A 843 -21.71 16.44 -32.84
N LEU A 844 -21.08 15.26 -32.82
CA LEU A 844 -19.62 15.13 -32.73
C LEU A 844 -18.94 15.47 -34.07
N LEU A 845 -19.43 14.92 -35.19
CA LEU A 845 -18.93 15.23 -36.53
C LEU A 845 -19.05 16.73 -36.86
N ARG A 846 -20.18 17.36 -36.52
CA ARG A 846 -20.35 18.82 -36.71
C ARG A 846 -19.39 19.66 -35.86
N LYS A 847 -18.92 19.16 -34.71
CA LYS A 847 -17.85 19.82 -33.93
C LYS A 847 -16.48 19.67 -34.58
N ILE A 848 -16.19 18.49 -35.14
CA ILE A 848 -14.95 18.22 -35.89
C ILE A 848 -14.85 19.18 -37.09
N GLU A 849 -15.87 19.23 -37.93
CA GLU A 849 -15.97 20.13 -39.10
C GLU A 849 -15.75 21.62 -38.73
N VAL A 850 -16.37 22.08 -37.64
CA VAL A 850 -16.23 23.47 -37.15
C VAL A 850 -14.82 23.74 -36.59
N LEU A 851 -14.18 22.77 -35.93
CA LEU A 851 -12.80 22.90 -35.45
C LEU A 851 -11.79 22.85 -36.60
N GLU A 852 -11.99 22.00 -37.60
CA GLU A 852 -11.15 21.94 -38.82
C GLU A 852 -11.25 23.25 -39.61
N SER A 853 -12.47 23.78 -39.78
CA SER A 853 -12.70 25.09 -40.42
C SER A 853 -11.95 26.22 -39.69
N ARG A 854 -11.93 26.21 -38.34
CA ARG A 854 -11.16 27.17 -37.53
C ARG A 854 -9.66 26.93 -37.60
N LEU A 855 -9.22 25.67 -37.61
CA LEU A 855 -7.81 25.29 -37.71
C LEU A 855 -7.21 25.74 -39.05
N LEU A 856 -7.98 25.67 -40.14
CA LEU A 856 -7.61 26.15 -41.48
C LEU A 856 -7.63 27.68 -41.58
N ALA A 857 -8.54 28.35 -40.86
CA ALA A 857 -8.62 29.81 -40.81
C ALA A 857 -7.56 30.47 -39.90
N ASN A 858 -6.88 29.70 -39.04
CA ASN A 858 -5.83 30.23 -38.17
C ASN A 858 -4.54 30.53 -38.98
N PRO A 859 -3.96 31.75 -38.89
CA PRO A 859 -2.80 32.16 -39.69
C PRO A 859 -1.57 31.26 -39.63
N LEU A 860 -1.43 30.45 -38.57
CA LEU A 860 -0.27 29.56 -38.41
C LEU A 860 -0.39 28.25 -39.23
N HIS A 861 -1.55 27.90 -39.76
CA HIS A 861 -1.77 26.59 -40.40
C HIS A 861 -0.79 26.29 -41.55
N LEU A 862 -0.49 27.29 -42.37
CA LEU A 862 0.44 27.21 -43.50
C LEU A 862 1.78 27.91 -43.22
N SER A 863 2.06 28.27 -41.95
CA SER A 863 3.28 28.98 -41.56
C SER A 863 4.45 28.00 -41.42
N PRO A 864 5.62 28.27 -42.05
CA PRO A 864 6.82 27.44 -41.86
C PRO A 864 7.40 27.52 -40.44
N LEU A 865 6.97 28.51 -39.64
CA LEU A 865 7.35 28.65 -38.22
C LEU A 865 6.54 27.72 -37.30
N LEU A 866 5.44 27.13 -37.78
CA LEU A 866 4.51 26.35 -36.95
C LEU A 866 5.19 25.24 -36.14
N PRO A 867 6.10 24.40 -36.67
CA PRO A 867 6.71 23.34 -35.86
C PRO A 867 7.53 23.89 -34.68
N SER A 868 8.35 24.92 -34.91
CA SER A 868 9.18 25.52 -33.86
C SER A 868 8.35 26.21 -32.78
N LEU A 869 7.30 26.93 -33.18
CA LEU A 869 6.36 27.58 -32.26
C LEU A 869 5.52 26.53 -31.49
N TRP A 870 5.13 25.43 -32.15
CA TRP A 870 4.42 24.32 -31.53
C TRP A 870 5.25 23.66 -30.45
N ASP A 871 6.52 23.32 -30.72
CA ASP A 871 7.37 22.61 -29.76
C ASP A 871 7.72 23.49 -28.55
N GLN A 872 8.00 24.78 -28.77
CA GLN A 872 8.19 25.77 -27.70
C GLN A 872 6.94 25.91 -26.84
N TYR A 873 5.75 26.02 -27.45
CA TYR A 873 4.49 26.17 -26.72
C TYR A 873 4.10 24.87 -26.01
N HIS A 874 4.35 23.70 -26.61
CA HIS A 874 4.13 22.39 -25.99
C HIS A 874 5.03 22.18 -24.77
N ALA A 875 6.29 22.60 -24.82
CA ALA A 875 7.18 22.63 -23.66
C ALA A 875 6.66 23.60 -22.58
N LYS A 876 6.25 24.81 -22.95
CA LYS A 876 5.66 25.80 -22.02
C LYS A 876 4.36 25.32 -21.37
N VAL A 877 3.54 24.55 -22.09
CA VAL A 877 2.34 23.87 -21.55
C VAL A 877 2.75 22.77 -20.57
N LYS A 878 3.67 21.86 -20.93
CA LYS A 878 4.22 20.82 -20.04
C LYS A 878 4.79 21.43 -18.74
N LEU A 879 5.51 22.56 -18.83
CA LEU A 879 5.99 23.30 -17.66
C LEU A 879 4.86 23.95 -16.84
N THR A 880 3.86 24.52 -17.51
CA THR A 880 2.70 25.13 -16.82
C THR A 880 1.85 24.08 -16.09
N GLU A 881 1.72 22.88 -16.65
CA GLU A 881 1.07 21.73 -16.00
C GLU A 881 1.86 21.28 -14.77
N LYS A 882 3.19 21.11 -14.88
CA LYS A 882 4.07 20.86 -13.71
C LYS A 882 3.93 21.94 -12.64
N VAL A 883 4.04 23.23 -12.99
CA VAL A 883 3.86 24.35 -12.05
C VAL A 883 2.50 24.30 -11.34
N LYS A 884 1.43 23.94 -12.04
CA LYS A 884 0.08 23.77 -11.47
C LYS A 884 0.01 22.56 -10.52
N GLU A 885 0.69 21.47 -10.85
CA GLU A 885 0.76 20.26 -10.05
C GLU A 885 1.62 20.45 -8.79
N THR A 886 2.81 21.06 -8.88
CA THR A 886 3.64 21.44 -7.73
C THR A 886 2.90 22.42 -6.81
N LYS A 887 2.19 23.44 -7.35
CA LYS A 887 1.32 24.32 -6.54
C LYS A 887 0.21 23.55 -5.81
N LYS A 888 -0.42 22.56 -6.48
CA LYS A 888 -1.44 21.70 -5.86
C LYS A 888 -0.85 20.81 -4.76
N SER A 889 0.37 20.31 -4.94
CA SER A 889 1.10 19.52 -3.95
C SER A 889 1.49 20.35 -2.72
N ILE A 890 2.00 21.58 -2.90
CA ILE A 890 2.26 22.52 -1.80
C ILE A 890 0.97 22.87 -1.05
N ALA A 891 -0.10 23.20 -1.78
CA ALA A 891 -1.41 23.46 -1.16
C ALA A 891 -1.96 22.25 -0.39
N LYS A 892 -1.68 21.02 -0.85
CA LYS A 892 -2.02 19.78 -0.13
C LYS A 892 -1.14 19.56 1.11
N ALA A 893 0.16 19.88 1.06
CA ALA A 893 1.07 19.75 2.21
C ALA A 893 0.79 20.78 3.32
N TYR A 894 0.35 21.99 2.96
CA TYR A 894 -0.16 22.99 3.91
C TYR A 894 -1.59 22.70 4.41
N SER A 895 -2.39 21.95 3.64
CA SER A 895 -3.76 21.61 4.03
C SER A 895 -3.76 20.52 5.09
N ILE A 896 -4.00 20.91 6.35
CA ILE A 896 -4.17 19.97 7.46
C ILE A 896 -5.54 19.29 7.33
N ALA A 897 -5.69 18.40 6.35
CA ALA A 897 -6.95 17.69 6.07
C ALA A 897 -7.45 16.91 7.30
N GLN A 898 -6.51 16.41 8.12
CA GLN A 898 -6.78 15.78 9.41
C GLN A 898 -7.50 16.72 10.41
N MET A 899 -7.34 18.04 10.32
CA MET A 899 -8.08 19.00 11.17
C MET A 899 -9.54 19.17 10.74
N ASP A 900 -9.86 19.05 9.45
CA ASP A 900 -11.25 19.05 9.00
C ASP A 900 -11.92 17.69 9.26
N GLU A 901 -11.18 16.59 9.13
CA GLU A 901 -11.60 15.28 9.61
C GLU A 901 -11.87 15.28 11.12
N LEU A 902 -10.99 15.89 11.93
CA LEU A 902 -11.15 16.03 13.37
C LEU A 902 -12.42 16.80 13.73
N LYS A 903 -12.70 17.94 13.07
CA LYS A 903 -13.95 18.70 13.26
C LYS A 903 -15.17 17.85 12.94
N SER A 904 -15.13 17.09 11.83
CA SER A 904 -16.20 16.16 11.44
C SER A 904 -16.40 15.03 12.44
N ARG A 905 -15.33 14.43 12.96
CA ARG A 905 -15.39 13.41 14.03
C ARG A 905 -15.90 13.98 15.35
N LYS A 906 -15.43 15.15 15.79
CA LYS A 906 -15.96 15.89 16.95
C LYS A 906 -17.46 16.20 16.79
N ARG A 907 -17.94 16.47 15.57
CA ARG A 907 -19.37 16.65 15.28
C ARG A 907 -20.19 15.36 15.43
N VAL A 908 -19.65 14.19 15.02
CA VAL A 908 -20.28 12.88 15.29
C VAL A 908 -20.35 12.60 16.79
N LEU A 909 -19.24 12.82 17.51
CA LEU A 909 -19.16 12.62 18.96
C LEU A 909 -20.17 13.47 19.73
N ARG A 910 -20.43 14.71 19.29
CA ARG A 910 -21.50 15.56 19.84
C ARG A 910 -22.89 15.03 19.54
N ARG A 911 -23.19 14.71 18.27
CA ARG A 911 -24.53 14.22 17.87
C ARG A 911 -24.92 12.90 18.51
N LEU A 912 -23.94 12.06 18.86
CA LEU A 912 -24.15 10.79 19.56
C LEU A 912 -24.01 10.90 21.09
N GLY A 913 -23.78 12.10 21.65
CA GLY A 913 -23.72 12.33 23.10
C GLY A 913 -22.48 11.79 23.82
N PHE A 914 -21.37 11.58 23.10
CA PHE A 914 -20.08 11.21 23.68
C PHE A 914 -19.36 12.43 24.29
N ILE A 915 -19.46 13.59 23.64
CA ILE A 915 -18.98 14.88 24.16
C ILE A 915 -20.10 15.93 24.09
N ASN A 916 -20.06 16.98 24.91
CA ASN A 916 -21.03 18.08 24.85
C ASN A 916 -20.56 19.19 23.88
N ASP A 917 -21.33 20.29 23.76
CA ASP A 917 -20.97 21.43 22.88
C ASP A 917 -19.76 22.25 23.34
N ALA A 918 -19.33 22.09 24.60
CA ALA A 918 -18.04 22.58 25.09
C ALA A 918 -16.90 21.55 24.90
N GLU A 919 -17.15 20.52 24.09
CA GLU A 919 -16.24 19.40 23.75
C GLU A 919 -15.79 18.53 24.94
N VAL A 920 -16.42 18.68 26.12
CA VAL A 920 -16.12 17.93 27.35
C VAL A 920 -16.69 16.50 27.28
N VAL A 921 -15.85 15.52 27.62
CA VAL A 921 -16.19 14.08 27.61
C VAL A 921 -17.29 13.70 28.61
N GLN A 922 -18.34 13.06 28.09
CA GLN A 922 -19.46 12.53 28.87
C GLN A 922 -19.18 11.10 29.37
N LEU A 923 -20.05 10.53 30.21
CA LEU A 923 -19.91 9.15 30.70
C LEU A 923 -19.77 8.13 29.55
N LYS A 924 -20.51 8.35 28.46
CA LYS A 924 -20.48 7.53 27.24
C LYS A 924 -19.10 7.54 26.56
N ALA A 925 -18.38 8.67 26.58
CA ALA A 925 -16.99 8.74 26.13
C ALA A 925 -16.04 8.00 27.08
N ARG A 926 -16.23 8.11 28.40
CA ARG A 926 -15.40 7.39 29.38
C ARG A 926 -15.51 5.86 29.22
N VAL A 927 -16.70 5.37 28.86
CA VAL A 927 -16.96 3.97 28.47
C VAL A 927 -16.20 3.61 27.18
N ALA A 928 -16.30 4.42 26.12
CA ALA A 928 -15.59 4.18 24.85
C ALA A 928 -14.06 4.24 24.96
N CYS A 929 -13.51 5.02 25.91
CA CYS A 929 -12.07 5.11 26.15
C CYS A 929 -11.44 3.77 26.54
N GLU A 930 -12.20 2.89 27.23
CA GLU A 930 -11.73 1.59 27.70
C GLU A 930 -11.89 0.47 26.64
N VAL A 931 -12.58 0.74 25.52
CA VAL A 931 -12.75 -0.19 24.39
C VAL A 931 -11.70 0.11 23.31
N SER A 932 -10.77 -0.81 23.08
CA SER A 932 -9.62 -0.62 22.17
C SER A 932 -9.29 -1.81 21.26
N SER A 933 -9.83 -3.01 21.49
CA SER A 933 -9.57 -4.21 20.67
C SER A 933 -10.27 -4.24 19.29
N THR A 934 -11.13 -3.26 19.02
CA THR A 934 -12.06 -3.22 17.87
C THR A 934 -12.04 -1.85 17.18
N GLU A 935 -11.16 -1.66 16.21
CA GLU A 935 -11.00 -0.40 15.48
C GLU A 935 -12.29 0.03 14.75
N GLY A 936 -12.78 1.25 15.03
CA GLY A 936 -13.97 1.81 14.37
C GLY A 936 -15.30 1.30 14.92
N HIS A 937 -15.29 0.54 16.02
CA HIS A 937 -16.47 0.00 16.70
C HIS A 937 -16.58 0.43 18.17
N GLU A 938 -15.64 1.25 18.68
CA GLU A 938 -15.66 1.80 20.04
C GLU A 938 -16.93 2.61 20.34
N LEU A 939 -17.47 3.32 19.33
CA LEU A 939 -18.75 4.02 19.44
C LEU A 939 -19.93 3.03 19.45
N LEU A 940 -19.93 2.03 18.56
CA LEU A 940 -21.03 1.08 18.41
C LEU A 940 -21.21 0.19 19.63
N LEU A 941 -20.12 -0.33 20.21
CA LEU A 941 -20.16 -1.09 21.45
C LEU A 941 -20.65 -0.25 22.64
N SER A 942 -20.30 1.05 22.65
CA SER A 942 -20.77 2.00 23.66
C SER A 942 -22.25 2.37 23.50
N GLU A 943 -22.76 2.55 22.26
CA GLU A 943 -24.20 2.69 22.00
C GLU A 943 -24.95 1.49 22.56
N LEU A 944 -24.56 0.26 22.15
CA LEU A 944 -25.21 -0.99 22.56
C LEU A 944 -25.21 -1.20 24.09
N LEU A 945 -24.16 -0.74 24.78
CA LEU A 945 -24.09 -0.81 26.25
C LEU A 945 -25.10 0.15 26.93
N PHE A 946 -25.26 1.37 26.40
CA PHE A 946 -26.22 2.35 26.94
C PHE A 946 -27.67 2.07 26.51
N ASP A 947 -27.87 1.49 25.33
CA ASP A 947 -29.16 0.97 24.84
C ASP A 947 -29.68 -0.23 25.67
N ARG A 948 -28.89 -0.73 26.62
CA ARG A 948 -29.17 -1.93 27.43
C ARG A 948 -29.29 -3.24 26.63
N PHE A 949 -28.80 -3.27 25.39
CA PHE A 949 -28.88 -4.44 24.51
C PHE A 949 -28.30 -5.71 25.17
N PHE A 950 -27.18 -5.60 25.87
CA PHE A 950 -26.53 -6.70 26.59
C PHE A 950 -27.24 -7.10 27.90
N ASN A 951 -28.19 -6.31 28.41
CA ASN A 951 -28.93 -6.66 29.64
C ASN A 951 -29.89 -7.84 29.42
N GLU A 952 -30.47 -7.97 28.22
CA GLU A 952 -31.42 -9.05 27.88
C GLU A 952 -30.74 -10.35 27.43
N GLN A 953 -29.47 -10.29 26.98
CA GLN A 953 -28.75 -11.46 26.46
C GLN A 953 -28.20 -12.37 27.57
N THR A 954 -28.00 -13.67 27.28
CA THR A 954 -27.24 -14.58 28.15
C THR A 954 -25.72 -14.36 28.01
N PRO A 955 -24.87 -14.82 28.94
CA PRO A 955 -23.41 -14.71 28.82
C PRO A 955 -22.83 -15.37 27.55
N GLU A 956 -23.43 -16.47 27.09
CA GLU A 956 -23.06 -17.16 25.84
C GLU A 956 -23.43 -16.32 24.63
N MET A 957 -24.64 -15.73 24.63
CA MET A 957 -25.12 -14.85 23.56
C MET A 957 -24.32 -13.54 23.50
N CYS A 958 -23.90 -13.00 24.65
CA CYS A 958 -22.95 -11.88 24.72
C CYS A 958 -21.65 -12.20 23.96
N ALA A 959 -21.01 -13.33 24.25
CA ALA A 959 -19.78 -13.75 23.57
C ALA A 959 -20.00 -13.96 22.06
N ALA A 960 -21.09 -14.62 21.68
CA ALA A 960 -21.46 -14.85 20.28
C ALA A 960 -21.64 -13.53 19.52
N VAL A 961 -22.34 -12.55 20.09
CA VAL A 961 -22.51 -11.23 19.45
C VAL A 961 -21.18 -10.45 19.40
N MET A 962 -20.35 -10.53 20.44
CA MET A 962 -19.04 -9.86 20.45
C MET A 962 -18.04 -10.45 19.43
N SER A 963 -18.20 -11.70 18.97
CA SER A 963 -17.35 -12.24 17.91
C SER A 963 -17.45 -11.47 16.59
N CYS A 964 -18.58 -10.80 16.33
CA CYS A 964 -18.82 -10.02 15.13
C CYS A 964 -17.87 -8.83 14.94
N PHE A 965 -17.26 -8.33 16.02
CA PHE A 965 -16.48 -7.09 16.05
C PHE A 965 -14.95 -7.31 15.95
N ILE A 966 -14.50 -8.57 16.00
CA ILE A 966 -13.08 -8.98 16.13
C ILE A 966 -12.62 -9.94 15.03
N PHE A 967 -13.47 -10.20 14.03
CA PHE A 967 -13.20 -11.18 13.00
C PHE A 967 -13.10 -10.55 11.61
N ASP A 968 -11.93 -10.67 10.99
CA ASP A 968 -11.61 -9.98 9.73
C ASP A 968 -11.46 -10.95 8.53
N GLU A 969 -11.26 -12.25 8.76
CA GLU A 969 -11.08 -13.22 7.68
C GLU A 969 -12.42 -13.52 6.97
N LYS A 970 -12.41 -13.66 5.64
CA LYS A 970 -13.61 -14.05 4.88
C LYS A 970 -13.88 -15.55 5.05
N VAL A 971 -15.10 -15.89 5.44
CA VAL A 971 -15.54 -17.26 5.74
C VAL A 971 -16.88 -17.55 5.07
N GLU A 972 -17.03 -18.79 4.63
CA GLU A 972 -18.29 -19.39 4.19
C GLU A 972 -18.89 -20.15 5.37
N ALA A 973 -20.15 -19.83 5.71
CA ALA A 973 -20.87 -20.43 6.83
C ALA A 973 -22.33 -20.71 6.42
N PRO A 974 -22.98 -21.72 7.01
CA PRO A 974 -24.42 -21.97 6.81
C PRO A 974 -25.26 -20.79 7.31
N ALA A 975 -26.51 -20.67 6.86
CA ALA A 975 -27.39 -19.59 7.28
C ALA A 975 -27.62 -19.59 8.81
N LEU A 976 -27.37 -18.43 9.44
CA LEU A 976 -27.43 -18.26 10.89
C LEU A 976 -28.83 -18.54 11.46
N LYS A 977 -28.88 -19.33 12.54
CA LYS A 977 -30.11 -19.64 13.32
C LYS A 977 -30.83 -18.37 13.78
N GLU A 978 -32.17 -18.40 13.78
CA GLU A 978 -33.02 -17.22 14.06
C GLU A 978 -32.71 -16.55 15.42
N GLU A 979 -32.45 -17.35 16.46
CA GLU A 979 -32.04 -16.91 17.80
C GLU A 979 -30.78 -16.01 17.78
N LEU A 980 -29.80 -16.34 16.94
CA LEU A 980 -28.56 -15.57 16.75
C LEU A 980 -28.76 -14.45 15.71
N GLN A 981 -29.67 -14.64 14.75
CA GLN A 981 -29.94 -13.70 13.66
C GLN A 981 -30.67 -12.44 14.12
N LYS A 982 -31.56 -12.51 15.13
CA LYS A 982 -32.21 -11.32 15.71
C LYS A 982 -31.17 -10.36 16.32
N PRO A 983 -30.34 -10.75 17.31
CA PRO A 983 -29.26 -9.90 17.84
C PRO A 983 -28.33 -9.34 16.75
N TYR A 984 -28.00 -10.16 15.73
CA TYR A 984 -27.16 -9.72 14.62
C TYR A 984 -27.80 -8.59 13.79
N ARG A 985 -29.09 -8.69 13.48
CA ARG A 985 -29.84 -7.63 12.75
C ARG A 985 -29.90 -6.33 13.56
N GLU A 986 -30.03 -6.42 14.88
CA GLU A 986 -30.08 -5.26 15.79
C GLU A 986 -28.73 -4.51 15.84
N ILE A 987 -27.60 -5.21 15.98
CA ILE A 987 -26.28 -4.56 15.92
C ILE A 987 -25.99 -3.96 14.54
N GLN A 988 -26.44 -4.61 13.44
CA GLN A 988 -26.33 -4.04 12.10
C GLN A 988 -27.20 -2.78 11.91
N ALA A 989 -28.39 -2.73 12.50
CA ALA A 989 -29.24 -1.55 12.45
C ALA A 989 -28.58 -0.36 13.17
N LYS A 990 -28.03 -0.60 14.36
CA LYS A 990 -27.25 0.41 15.10
C LYS A 990 -25.98 0.84 14.35
N ALA A 991 -25.29 -0.09 13.68
CA ALA A 991 -24.15 0.23 12.82
C ALA A 991 -24.52 1.21 11.67
N ARG A 992 -25.63 0.96 10.96
CA ARG A 992 -26.12 1.86 9.90
C ARG A 992 -26.46 3.25 10.44
N ILE A 993 -27.07 3.35 11.62
CA ILE A 993 -27.36 4.65 12.26
C ILE A 993 -26.07 5.46 12.50
N ILE A 994 -25.00 4.84 13.00
CA ILE A 994 -23.71 5.52 13.23
C ILE A 994 -23.05 5.92 11.90
N ALA A 995 -23.11 5.06 10.88
CA ALA A 995 -22.59 5.38 9.56
C ALA A 995 -23.34 6.57 8.93
N LYS A 996 -24.67 6.59 9.02
CA LYS A 996 -25.51 7.70 8.55
C LYS A 996 -25.19 9.02 9.25
N VAL A 997 -25.09 9.00 10.58
CA VAL A 997 -24.69 10.19 11.36
C VAL A 997 -23.28 10.67 10.96
N SER A 998 -22.38 9.74 10.60
CA SER A 998 -21.03 10.05 10.08
C SER A 998 -21.07 10.72 8.69
N GLN A 999 -21.88 10.20 7.76
CA GLN A 999 -22.11 10.83 6.45
C GLN A 999 -22.69 12.25 6.59
N GLU A 1000 -23.72 12.43 7.41
CA GLU A 1000 -24.33 13.73 7.71
C GLU A 1000 -23.33 14.71 8.40
N CYS A 1001 -22.24 14.19 8.96
CA CYS A 1001 -21.10 14.95 9.49
C CYS A 1001 -19.95 15.16 8.49
N LYS A 1002 -20.13 14.80 7.21
CA LYS A 1002 -19.14 14.89 6.11
C LYS A 1002 -17.95 13.93 6.21
N LEU A 1003 -18.09 12.78 6.87
CA LEU A 1003 -17.10 11.71 6.81
C LEU A 1003 -17.42 10.77 5.64
N ASP A 1004 -16.37 10.34 4.93
CA ASP A 1004 -16.48 9.37 3.84
C ASP A 1004 -16.63 7.94 4.42
N VAL A 1005 -17.88 7.52 4.58
CA VAL A 1005 -18.27 6.23 5.18
C VAL A 1005 -19.48 5.69 4.43
N ASN A 1006 -19.37 4.54 3.77
CA ASN A 1006 -20.52 3.85 3.17
C ASN A 1006 -21.31 3.08 4.26
N GLU A 1007 -22.65 3.27 4.32
CA GLU A 1007 -23.51 2.61 5.31
C GLU A 1007 -23.49 1.07 5.19
N GLU A 1008 -23.48 0.54 3.97
CA GLU A 1008 -23.47 -0.90 3.73
C GLU A 1008 -22.11 -1.50 4.05
N GLU A 1009 -21.01 -0.90 3.60
CA GLU A 1009 -19.66 -1.39 3.91
C GLU A 1009 -19.41 -1.39 5.42
N TYR A 1010 -19.82 -0.33 6.14
CA TYR A 1010 -19.68 -0.25 7.60
C TYR A 1010 -20.50 -1.34 8.30
N ALA A 1011 -21.74 -1.60 7.87
CA ALA A 1011 -22.56 -2.69 8.40
C ALA A 1011 -22.07 -4.10 7.98
N GLN A 1012 -21.35 -4.21 6.85
CA GLN A 1012 -20.71 -5.43 6.37
C GLN A 1012 -19.35 -5.73 7.05
N LYS A 1013 -18.75 -4.78 7.80
CA LYS A 1013 -17.55 -5.07 8.61
C LYS A 1013 -17.84 -6.12 9.69
N LEU A 1014 -19.03 -6.06 10.30
CA LEU A 1014 -19.50 -7.04 11.27
C LEU A 1014 -19.62 -8.44 10.63
N LYS A 1015 -18.94 -9.46 11.19
CA LYS A 1015 -18.92 -10.83 10.64
C LYS A 1015 -19.67 -11.83 11.51
N TRP A 1016 -20.84 -12.26 11.05
CA TRP A 1016 -21.69 -13.21 11.76
C TRP A 1016 -21.21 -14.68 11.68
N GLN A 1017 -20.29 -15.00 10.76
CA GLN A 1017 -19.97 -16.38 10.38
C GLN A 1017 -19.42 -17.30 11.50
N LEU A 1018 -18.93 -16.73 12.60
CA LEU A 1018 -18.45 -17.49 13.76
C LEU A 1018 -19.33 -17.32 15.01
N MET A 1019 -20.46 -16.61 14.92
CA MET A 1019 -21.38 -16.44 16.06
C MET A 1019 -21.83 -17.80 16.63
N GLU A 1020 -22.20 -18.74 15.77
CA GLU A 1020 -22.64 -20.07 16.21
C GLU A 1020 -21.47 -20.89 16.80
N THR A 1021 -20.28 -20.83 16.18
CA THR A 1021 -19.06 -21.48 16.67
C THR A 1021 -18.69 -20.98 18.08
N VAL A 1022 -18.79 -19.67 18.33
CA VAL A 1022 -18.52 -19.06 19.64
C VAL A 1022 -19.64 -19.34 20.64
N TYR A 1023 -20.91 -19.34 20.22
CA TYR A 1023 -22.05 -19.69 21.08
C TYR A 1023 -21.94 -21.13 21.58
N THR A 1024 -21.66 -22.09 20.68
CA THR A 1024 -21.48 -23.50 21.01
C THR A 1024 -20.21 -23.75 21.83
N TRP A 1025 -19.15 -22.94 21.67
CA TRP A 1025 -18.01 -22.93 22.59
C TRP A 1025 -18.40 -22.44 23.99
N ALA A 1026 -19.15 -21.33 24.12
CA ALA A 1026 -19.59 -20.82 25.41
C ALA A 1026 -20.54 -21.77 26.15
N GLN A 1027 -21.25 -22.65 25.42
CA GLN A 1027 -22.06 -23.75 25.96
C GLN A 1027 -21.25 -24.98 26.46
N GLY A 1028 -19.91 -24.93 26.44
CA GLY A 1028 -19.06 -26.00 27.00
C GLY A 1028 -18.74 -27.16 26.06
N ARG A 1029 -18.96 -27.04 24.74
CA ARG A 1029 -18.61 -28.12 23.78
C ARG A 1029 -17.09 -28.25 23.56
N PRO A 1030 -16.56 -29.46 23.29
CA PRO A 1030 -15.13 -29.67 23.10
C PRO A 1030 -14.62 -29.00 21.82
N PHE A 1031 -13.33 -28.64 21.79
CA PHE A 1031 -12.73 -27.86 20.69
C PHE A 1031 -12.81 -28.60 19.34
N VAL A 1032 -12.68 -29.94 19.40
CA VAL A 1032 -12.83 -30.87 18.27
C VAL A 1032 -14.23 -30.85 17.64
N GLU A 1033 -15.28 -30.44 18.37
CA GLU A 1033 -16.63 -30.29 17.81
C GLU A 1033 -16.77 -28.96 17.06
N ILE A 1034 -16.35 -27.84 17.66
CA ILE A 1034 -16.49 -26.52 17.02
C ILE A 1034 -15.61 -26.36 15.77
N CYS A 1035 -14.45 -27.03 15.70
CA CYS A 1035 -13.60 -27.05 14.51
C CYS A 1035 -14.25 -27.77 13.31
N LYS A 1036 -15.31 -28.55 13.51
CA LYS A 1036 -16.08 -29.20 12.44
C LYS A 1036 -17.26 -28.36 11.95
N MET A 1037 -17.58 -27.26 12.64
CA MET A 1037 -18.69 -26.35 12.30
C MET A 1037 -18.29 -25.27 11.28
N THR A 1038 -16.99 -25.13 10.97
CA THR A 1038 -16.44 -24.07 10.14
C THR A 1038 -15.22 -24.55 9.35
N ASN A 1039 -14.86 -23.84 8.27
CA ASN A 1039 -13.63 -24.08 7.50
C ASN A 1039 -12.44 -23.20 7.96
N VAL A 1040 -12.59 -22.48 9.07
CA VAL A 1040 -11.52 -21.66 9.67
C VAL A 1040 -10.49 -22.54 10.36
N TYR A 1041 -9.22 -22.32 10.03
CA TYR A 1041 -8.06 -22.91 10.69
C TYR A 1041 -8.10 -22.80 12.22
N GLU A 1042 -7.70 -23.86 12.91
CA GLU A 1042 -7.76 -23.97 14.37
C GLU A 1042 -7.00 -22.84 15.09
N GLY A 1043 -5.84 -22.43 14.58
CA GLY A 1043 -5.07 -21.29 15.10
C GLY A 1043 -5.70 -19.92 14.81
N SER A 1044 -6.49 -19.78 13.74
CA SER A 1044 -7.33 -18.59 13.53
C SER A 1044 -8.46 -18.53 14.56
N LEU A 1045 -9.06 -19.68 14.92
CA LEU A 1045 -10.09 -19.74 15.98
C LEU A 1045 -9.51 -19.41 17.37
N ILE A 1046 -8.38 -19.98 17.78
CA ILE A 1046 -7.74 -19.64 19.07
C ILE A 1046 -7.38 -18.14 19.13
N ARG A 1047 -6.89 -17.57 18.02
CA ARG A 1047 -6.61 -16.12 17.93
C ARG A 1047 -7.87 -15.26 18.11
N LEU A 1048 -8.99 -15.68 17.52
CA LEU A 1048 -10.28 -15.02 17.72
C LEU A 1048 -10.73 -15.12 19.19
N PHE A 1049 -10.66 -16.31 19.81
CA PHE A 1049 -11.04 -16.45 21.21
C PHE A 1049 -10.18 -15.62 22.17
N ARG A 1050 -8.88 -15.43 21.89
CA ARG A 1050 -8.04 -14.50 22.66
C ARG A 1050 -8.40 -13.02 22.43
N ARG A 1051 -8.69 -12.60 21.20
CA ARG A 1051 -9.26 -11.24 20.94
C ARG A 1051 -10.61 -11.06 21.64
N LEU A 1052 -11.41 -12.12 21.76
CA LEU A 1052 -12.70 -12.13 22.44
C LEU A 1052 -12.54 -12.01 23.96
N GLU A 1053 -11.58 -12.69 24.57
CA GLU A 1053 -11.19 -12.47 25.97
C GLU A 1053 -10.77 -11.01 26.19
N GLU A 1054 -9.90 -10.46 25.34
CA GLU A 1054 -9.40 -9.10 25.47
C GLU A 1054 -10.54 -8.06 25.34
N LEU A 1055 -11.50 -8.28 24.42
CA LEU A 1055 -12.71 -7.47 24.29
C LEU A 1055 -13.68 -7.64 25.49
N LEU A 1056 -13.93 -8.87 25.95
CA LEU A 1056 -14.81 -9.14 27.10
C LEU A 1056 -14.29 -8.46 28.37
N ARG A 1057 -12.97 -8.50 28.58
CA ARG A 1057 -12.27 -7.82 29.67
C ARG A 1057 -12.41 -6.29 29.59
N GLN A 1058 -12.34 -5.72 28.39
CA GLN A 1058 -12.61 -4.30 28.15
C GLN A 1058 -14.08 -3.94 28.40
N MET A 1059 -15.03 -4.75 27.92
CA MET A 1059 -16.46 -4.52 28.13
C MET A 1059 -16.89 -4.64 29.60
N ALA A 1060 -16.26 -5.54 30.38
CA ALA A 1060 -16.44 -5.60 31.83
C ALA A 1060 -15.94 -4.31 32.52
N GLN A 1061 -14.75 -3.83 32.17
CA GLN A 1061 -14.22 -2.56 32.70
C GLN A 1061 -15.07 -1.36 32.26
N ALA A 1062 -15.61 -1.37 31.03
CA ALA A 1062 -16.50 -0.34 30.52
C ALA A 1062 -17.86 -0.33 31.26
N ALA A 1063 -18.44 -1.50 31.55
CA ALA A 1063 -19.63 -1.64 32.39
C ALA A 1063 -19.40 -1.16 33.82
N LYS A 1064 -18.21 -1.43 34.39
CA LYS A 1064 -17.78 -0.92 35.69
C LYS A 1064 -17.64 0.61 35.72
N VAL A 1065 -17.08 1.21 34.67
CA VAL A 1065 -17.02 2.68 34.49
C VAL A 1065 -18.42 3.28 34.33
N MET A 1066 -19.36 2.56 33.72
CA MET A 1066 -20.78 2.94 33.64
C MET A 1066 -21.53 2.78 34.98
N GLY A 1067 -20.93 2.14 35.99
CA GLY A 1067 -21.57 1.85 37.28
C GLY A 1067 -22.57 0.69 37.26
N ASN A 1068 -22.49 -0.21 36.27
CA ASN A 1068 -23.40 -1.36 36.15
C ASN A 1068 -22.70 -2.67 36.53
N GLU A 1069 -22.85 -3.09 37.79
CA GLU A 1069 -22.27 -4.33 38.29
C GLU A 1069 -22.82 -5.59 37.61
N ASP A 1070 -24.11 -5.62 37.24
CA ASP A 1070 -24.74 -6.81 36.68
C ASP A 1070 -24.22 -7.13 35.27
N LEU A 1071 -23.99 -6.09 34.46
CA LEU A 1071 -23.28 -6.22 33.19
C LEU A 1071 -21.80 -6.58 33.39
N THR A 1072 -21.15 -6.03 34.43
CA THR A 1072 -19.75 -6.38 34.76
C THR A 1072 -19.65 -7.88 35.06
N LYS A 1073 -20.48 -8.39 35.97
CA LYS A 1073 -20.58 -9.82 36.34
C LYS A 1073 -20.96 -10.69 35.13
N LYS A 1074 -21.87 -10.23 34.26
CA LYS A 1074 -22.25 -10.95 33.03
C LYS A 1074 -21.09 -11.07 32.04
N PHE A 1075 -20.27 -10.02 31.86
CA PHE A 1075 -19.09 -10.08 31.01
C PHE A 1075 -17.96 -10.92 31.63
N GLU A 1076 -17.82 -10.94 32.96
CA GLU A 1076 -16.91 -11.84 33.68
C GLU A 1076 -17.33 -13.33 33.59
N GLU A 1077 -18.62 -13.63 33.65
CA GLU A 1077 -19.18 -14.98 33.42
C GLU A 1077 -19.07 -15.40 31.94
N SER A 1078 -19.26 -14.46 31.02
CA SER A 1078 -19.04 -14.68 29.59
C SER A 1078 -17.56 -14.99 29.30
N LEU A 1079 -16.64 -14.26 29.95
CA LEU A 1079 -15.20 -14.49 29.88
C LEU A 1079 -14.80 -15.87 30.43
N SER A 1080 -15.35 -16.31 31.57
CA SER A 1080 -15.01 -17.63 32.13
C SER A 1080 -15.52 -18.80 31.28
N LYS A 1081 -16.65 -18.64 30.57
CA LYS A 1081 -17.15 -19.64 29.60
C LYS A 1081 -16.31 -19.74 28.33
N ILE A 1082 -15.68 -18.64 27.90
CA ILE A 1082 -14.78 -18.62 26.73
C ILE A 1082 -13.35 -19.08 27.09
N ARG A 1083 -12.83 -18.69 28.26
CA ARG A 1083 -11.44 -18.89 28.68
C ARG A 1083 -11.24 -20.25 29.39
N ARG A 1084 -11.24 -21.33 28.61
CA ARG A 1084 -11.02 -22.71 29.08
C ARG A 1084 -10.16 -23.53 28.11
N ASP A 1085 -9.68 -24.67 28.59
CA ASP A 1085 -8.99 -25.71 27.80
C ASP A 1085 -7.89 -25.12 26.89
N ILE A 1086 -7.80 -25.56 25.63
CA ILE A 1086 -6.83 -25.09 24.64
C ILE A 1086 -6.83 -23.56 24.38
N VAL A 1087 -7.92 -22.84 24.66
CA VAL A 1087 -7.93 -21.35 24.58
C VAL A 1087 -7.11 -20.74 25.72
N ALA A 1088 -7.19 -21.34 26.92
CA ALA A 1088 -6.46 -20.90 28.11
C ALA A 1088 -5.01 -21.41 28.19
N ALA A 1089 -4.59 -22.27 27.27
CA ALA A 1089 -3.21 -22.77 27.19
C ALA A 1089 -2.20 -21.62 27.02
N GLN A 1090 -1.15 -21.62 27.85
CA GLN A 1090 -0.07 -20.64 27.84
C GLN A 1090 0.94 -20.91 26.70
N SER A 1091 1.82 -19.96 26.39
CA SER A 1091 2.86 -20.13 25.36
C SER A 1091 4.11 -20.79 25.92
N LEU A 1092 4.79 -21.63 25.13
CA LEU A 1092 6.02 -22.36 25.50
C LEU A 1092 7.26 -21.45 25.71
N TYR A 1093 7.12 -20.13 25.51
CA TYR A 1093 8.12 -19.12 25.82
C TYR A 1093 8.03 -18.56 27.25
N LEU A 1094 7.02 -18.98 28.03
CA LEU A 1094 6.76 -18.57 29.42
C LEU A 1094 6.85 -19.77 30.37
#